data_AF-A0A7X7NMP7-F1
#
_entry.id   AF-A0A7X7NMP7-F1
#
_cell.length_a   1.000
_cell.length_b   1.000
_cell.length_c   1.000
_cell.angle_alpha   90.00
_cell.angle_beta   90.00
_cell.angle_gamma   90.00
#
_symmetry.space_group_name_H-M   'P 1'
#
loop_
_entity.id
_entity.type
_entity.pdbx_description
1 polymer ?
#
loop_
_entity_poly.entity_id
_entity_poly.type
_entity_poly.pdbx_seq_one_letter_code
_entity_poly.pdbx_strand_id
1 'polypeptide(L)'
;MESGSLLKRVLIGRALRTDRLSDTLLPRRLGLPVFASDALSSVAYAVDEIVLTLALAGGAAVYFYSWEVGVAVGLVMLVIVASYRQTVHAYPGGGGDYEVASDNLGPRAGVTVGAALVVDYILTVAVSVSAGVQNAAAALGFLRGYEAAVAAGLIALLTLLNLRGVRESGRALAVPVYAFLGAIGLLIVVGGTQWLTGSLGRAASADYTLLPAAGYEEVTGLFLVFLLLRAFASGSVALTGVQGVANGVPALQRPKSRNAASILAIMAACSITITVSVLVLTREAGIQLAVDPQQQIRLQGEPVGPDFVQDTVLGQLSKVVFGLGSPGVLLVAVTTGVMLFVAANTAFNGFPVLASRLARDRFLPRGLVVRGQRLTYSNGILLLAAASAALVLVYRATVTELIQMYIVGVFISFTLSQAGMVRHWNRRLRTEISLRQRVGIIRSRTINQVGVTVSAAVLLIVLLTRFTHGAGVALLAIGLIWMGMTMVYRYHRTMDNEVSLAAEGADESQVVPSRVHALVYVPRLDRPTMRALAYARATRPPTLEAVTVDVVPETTQALREEWTRRELPVTLRTLDSPYRESVRPVIDYVRRVQRDRPRDVVVVYVAEYVARERWWSRLVRDRTLERLRTGLLRTRGVMLVTVPWQQEGLDDD
;
A
#
# COMPACT_ATOMS: atom_id res chain seq x y z
N MET A 1 12.02 -27.90 3.79
CA MET A 1 11.75 -26.49 3.40
C MET A 1 12.00 -26.18 1.91
N GLU A 2 12.35 -27.15 1.06
CA GLU A 2 12.73 -26.89 -0.34
C GLU A 2 11.56 -26.69 -1.31
N SER A 3 10.41 -27.34 -1.12
CA SER A 3 9.26 -27.18 -2.05
C SER A 3 8.73 -25.74 -2.06
N GLY A 4 8.75 -25.07 -0.90
CA GLY A 4 8.43 -23.65 -0.79
C GLY A 4 9.49 -22.75 -1.42
N SER A 5 10.76 -23.17 -1.43
CA SER A 5 11.85 -22.41 -2.08
C SER A 5 11.80 -22.56 -3.60
N LEU A 6 11.42 -23.73 -4.12
CA LEU A 6 11.27 -24.02 -5.55
C LEU A 6 10.04 -23.32 -6.14
N LEU A 7 8.87 -23.43 -5.51
CA LEU A 7 7.67 -22.71 -5.96
C LEU A 7 7.92 -21.19 -5.95
N LYS A 8 8.54 -20.69 -4.87
CA LYS A 8 8.95 -19.29 -4.76
C LYS A 8 10.01 -18.91 -5.81
N ARG A 9 10.93 -19.80 -6.16
CA ARG A 9 11.96 -19.57 -7.19
C ARG A 9 11.37 -19.60 -8.60
N VAL A 10 10.33 -20.38 -8.87
CA VAL A 10 9.60 -20.37 -10.16
C VAL A 10 8.71 -19.12 -10.28
N LEU A 11 8.04 -18.73 -9.20
CA LEU A 11 7.13 -17.59 -9.18
C LEU A 11 7.88 -16.24 -9.11
N ILE A 12 8.88 -16.10 -8.22
CA ILE A 12 9.58 -14.85 -7.93
C ILE A 12 10.96 -14.80 -8.62
N GLY A 13 11.57 -15.94 -8.92
CA GLY A 13 12.89 -16.02 -9.55
C GLY A 13 14.07 -16.02 -8.55
N ARG A 14 15.31 -16.11 -9.06
CA ARG A 14 16.53 -16.17 -8.23
C ARG A 14 16.78 -14.87 -7.45
N ALA A 15 17.37 -15.00 -6.25
CA ALA A 15 17.71 -13.88 -5.38
C ALA A 15 18.79 -12.97 -6.00
N LEU A 16 18.68 -11.67 -5.78
CA LEU A 16 19.65 -10.65 -6.20
C LEU A 16 20.51 -10.22 -5.02
N ARG A 17 21.81 -10.04 -5.27
CA ARG A 17 22.73 -9.51 -4.26
C ARG A 17 22.48 -8.01 -4.04
N THR A 18 22.55 -7.58 -2.78
CA THR A 18 22.27 -6.20 -2.32
C THR A 18 23.19 -5.14 -2.94
N ASP A 19 24.41 -5.54 -3.34
CA ASP A 19 25.41 -4.70 -4.01
C ASP A 19 25.01 -4.26 -5.44
N ARG A 20 24.00 -4.90 -6.05
CA ARG A 20 23.48 -4.54 -7.38
C ARG A 20 22.43 -3.42 -7.39
N LEU A 21 22.19 -2.77 -6.24
CA LEU A 21 21.41 -1.53 -6.12
C LEU A 21 22.19 -0.35 -6.72
N SER A 22 22.43 -0.39 -8.02
CA SER A 22 22.81 0.80 -8.77
C SER A 22 21.55 1.65 -8.94
N ASP A 23 21.49 2.81 -8.26
CA ASP A 23 20.48 3.85 -8.49
C ASP A 23 20.57 4.31 -9.96
N THR A 24 19.82 3.67 -10.86
CA THR A 24 19.66 4.18 -12.22
C THR A 24 18.79 5.43 -12.16
N LEU A 25 19.42 6.58 -11.91
CA LEU A 25 18.75 7.86 -11.89
C LEU A 25 18.08 8.11 -13.24
N LEU A 26 16.78 8.43 -13.21
CA LEU A 26 15.97 8.63 -14.39
C LEU A 26 16.14 10.05 -14.94
N PRO A 27 16.41 10.22 -16.24
CA PRO A 27 16.38 11.52 -16.88
C PRO A 27 14.95 12.06 -16.89
N ARG A 28 14.79 13.39 -16.96
CA ARG A 28 13.47 14.06 -16.96
C ARG A 28 12.47 13.49 -17.97
N ARG A 29 12.94 13.09 -19.15
CA ARG A 29 12.12 12.50 -20.23
C ARG A 29 11.54 11.14 -19.85
N LEU A 30 12.22 10.35 -19.01
CA LEU A 30 11.68 9.10 -18.50
C LEU A 30 10.95 9.29 -17.16
N GLY A 31 11.28 10.36 -16.43
CA GLY A 31 10.62 10.71 -15.17
C GLY A 31 9.15 11.09 -15.32
N LEU A 32 8.77 11.82 -16.38
CA LEU A 32 7.36 12.18 -16.61
C LEU A 32 6.47 10.93 -16.76
N PRO A 33 6.75 9.98 -17.67
CA PRO A 33 5.94 8.76 -17.77
C PRO A 33 5.91 7.89 -16.50
N VAL A 34 7.04 7.77 -15.81
CA VAL A 34 7.15 6.88 -14.65
C VAL A 34 6.41 7.42 -13.43
N PHE A 35 6.47 8.74 -13.19
CA PHE A 35 5.91 9.32 -11.95
C PHE A 35 4.61 10.10 -12.14
N ALA A 36 4.28 10.53 -13.37
CA ALA A 36 3.07 11.29 -13.66
C ALA A 36 2.00 10.46 -14.39
N SER A 37 2.21 9.14 -14.57
CA SER A 37 1.25 8.30 -15.27
C SER A 37 -0.08 8.22 -14.55
N ASP A 38 -0.08 8.11 -13.22
CA ASP A 38 -1.31 8.14 -12.43
C ASP A 38 -2.14 9.39 -12.70
N ALA A 39 -1.53 10.58 -12.61
CA ALA A 39 -2.19 11.85 -12.89
C ALA A 39 -2.68 11.98 -14.33
N LEU A 40 -1.85 11.60 -15.31
CA LEU A 40 -2.22 11.67 -16.72
C LEU A 40 -3.33 10.67 -17.10
N SER A 41 -3.34 9.50 -16.47
CA SER A 41 -4.38 8.50 -16.67
C SER A 41 -5.71 8.93 -16.08
N SER A 42 -5.68 9.74 -15.01
CA SER A 42 -6.88 10.18 -14.30
C SER A 42 -7.79 11.06 -15.13
N VAL A 43 -7.24 11.73 -16.14
CA VAL A 43 -8.01 12.49 -17.12
C VAL A 43 -8.95 11.60 -17.94
N ALA A 44 -8.63 10.32 -18.11
CA ALA A 44 -9.45 9.40 -18.90
C ALA A 44 -10.82 9.09 -18.26
N TYR A 45 -10.96 9.28 -16.95
CA TYR A 45 -12.22 9.07 -16.23
C TYR A 45 -12.71 10.32 -15.48
N ALA A 46 -11.85 11.32 -15.23
CA ALA A 46 -12.27 12.57 -14.58
C ALA A 46 -13.30 13.35 -15.42
N VAL A 47 -13.16 13.33 -16.74
CA VAL A 47 -14.13 13.95 -17.66
C VAL A 47 -15.49 13.23 -17.55
N ASP A 48 -15.47 11.90 -17.58
CA ASP A 48 -16.67 11.07 -17.41
C ASP A 48 -17.39 11.42 -16.10
N GLU A 49 -16.68 11.57 -14.99
CA GLU A 49 -17.27 11.91 -13.69
C GLU A 49 -17.88 13.32 -13.63
N ILE A 50 -17.31 14.30 -14.34
CA ILE A 50 -17.92 15.64 -14.48
C ILE A 50 -19.23 15.52 -15.25
N VAL A 51 -19.21 14.82 -16.38
CA VAL A 51 -20.38 14.66 -17.26
C VAL A 51 -21.47 13.86 -16.55
N LEU A 52 -21.15 12.72 -15.95
CA LEU A 52 -22.08 11.86 -15.20
C LEU A 52 -22.73 12.61 -14.02
N THR A 53 -21.96 13.43 -13.31
CA THR A 53 -22.52 14.18 -12.18
C THR A 53 -23.48 15.27 -12.65
N LEU A 54 -23.14 16.00 -13.72
CA LEU A 54 -24.03 17.02 -14.29
C LEU A 54 -25.28 16.39 -14.93
N ALA A 55 -25.13 15.21 -15.53
CA ALA A 55 -26.22 14.46 -16.15
C ALA A 55 -27.33 14.06 -15.16
N LEU A 56 -27.07 14.08 -13.85
CA LEU A 56 -28.12 13.91 -12.84
C LEU A 56 -29.25 14.95 -13.00
N ALA A 57 -28.93 16.17 -13.44
CA ALA A 57 -29.90 17.22 -13.74
C ALA A 57 -30.33 17.28 -15.22
N GLY A 58 -30.02 16.23 -15.99
CA GLY A 58 -30.36 16.11 -17.41
C GLY A 58 -29.30 16.69 -18.36
N GLY A 59 -29.52 16.49 -19.67
CA GLY A 59 -28.56 16.83 -20.73
C GLY A 59 -28.24 18.33 -20.84
N ALA A 60 -29.18 19.20 -20.46
CA ALA A 60 -28.96 20.65 -20.48
C ALA A 60 -27.86 21.08 -19.51
N ALA A 61 -27.81 20.50 -18.30
CA ALA A 61 -26.79 20.83 -17.31
C ALA A 61 -25.38 20.47 -17.79
N VAL A 62 -25.24 19.33 -18.49
CA VAL A 62 -23.98 18.92 -19.14
C VAL A 62 -23.58 19.94 -20.21
N TYR A 63 -24.50 20.34 -21.08
CA TYR A 63 -24.20 21.26 -22.17
C TYR A 63 -23.78 22.64 -21.68
N PHE A 64 -24.47 23.20 -20.68
CA PHE A 64 -24.23 24.57 -20.22
C PHE A 64 -23.09 24.70 -19.22
N TYR A 65 -22.82 23.70 -18.37
CA TYR A 65 -21.94 23.88 -17.21
C TYR A 65 -20.67 23.02 -17.20
N SER A 66 -20.52 22.08 -18.14
CA SER A 66 -19.40 21.11 -18.13
C SER A 66 -18.03 21.77 -18.25
N TRP A 67 -17.89 22.77 -19.14
CA TRP A 67 -16.61 23.42 -19.41
C TRP A 67 -16.20 24.38 -18.28
N GLU A 68 -17.15 25.09 -17.65
CA GLU A 68 -16.89 25.96 -16.49
C GLU A 68 -16.35 25.13 -15.32
N VAL A 69 -16.96 23.97 -15.06
CA VAL A 69 -16.48 23.03 -14.04
C VAL A 69 -15.07 22.54 -14.39
N GLY A 70 -14.81 22.20 -15.65
CA GLY A 70 -13.47 21.81 -16.13
C GLY A 70 -12.41 22.89 -15.91
N VAL A 71 -12.74 24.15 -16.21
CA VAL A 71 -11.85 25.30 -15.96
C VAL A 71 -11.60 25.47 -14.46
N ALA A 72 -12.63 25.36 -13.62
CA ALA A 72 -12.49 25.44 -12.17
C ALA A 72 -11.58 24.34 -11.60
N VAL A 73 -11.74 23.09 -12.05
CA VAL A 73 -10.83 21.98 -11.72
C VAL A 73 -9.40 22.28 -12.17
N GLY A 74 -9.24 22.84 -13.37
CA GLY A 74 -7.93 23.23 -13.90
C GLY A 74 -7.25 24.33 -13.07
N LEU A 75 -8.00 25.33 -12.59
CA LEU A 75 -7.49 26.37 -11.70
C LEU A 75 -6.99 25.77 -10.37
N VAL A 76 -7.74 24.83 -9.79
CA VAL A 76 -7.33 24.16 -8.56
C VAL A 76 -6.10 23.28 -8.79
N MET A 77 -6.00 22.60 -9.93
CA MET A 77 -4.79 21.88 -10.34
C MET A 77 -3.58 22.82 -10.39
N LEU A 78 -3.70 24.02 -10.98
CA LEU A 78 -2.60 25.00 -11.01
C LEU A 78 -2.16 25.42 -9.62
N VAL A 79 -3.11 25.69 -8.71
CA VAL A 79 -2.82 26.07 -7.32
C VAL A 79 -2.08 24.94 -6.61
N ILE A 80 -2.60 23.71 -6.67
CA ILE A 80 -2.00 22.55 -6.01
C ILE A 80 -0.60 22.29 -6.57
N VAL A 81 -0.43 22.29 -7.89
CA VAL A 81 0.88 22.08 -8.53
C VAL A 81 1.87 23.18 -8.18
N ALA A 82 1.44 24.44 -8.12
CA ALA A 82 2.29 25.54 -7.65
C ALA A 82 2.76 25.32 -6.20
N SER A 83 1.88 24.81 -5.35
CA SER A 83 2.17 24.42 -3.96
C SER A 83 3.18 23.27 -3.89
N TYR A 84 2.94 22.17 -4.61
CA TYR A 84 3.83 21.01 -4.67
C TYR A 84 5.20 21.32 -5.25
N ARG A 85 5.29 22.28 -6.18
CA ARG A 85 6.58 22.80 -6.64
C ARG A 85 7.40 23.36 -5.48
N GLN A 86 6.79 23.97 -4.46
CA GLN A 86 7.53 24.39 -3.25
C GLN A 86 7.96 23.19 -2.41
N THR A 87 7.07 22.21 -2.24
CA THR A 87 7.35 20.98 -1.47
C THR A 87 8.56 20.23 -2.02
N VAL A 88 8.64 19.98 -3.33
CA VAL A 88 9.77 19.24 -3.93
C VAL A 88 11.11 19.98 -3.86
N HIS A 89 11.10 21.31 -3.72
CA HIS A 89 12.31 22.10 -3.46
C HIS A 89 12.74 22.05 -2.00
N ALA A 90 11.79 22.04 -1.07
CA ALA A 90 12.09 21.95 0.36
C ALA A 90 12.47 20.52 0.81
N TYR A 91 11.94 19.49 0.14
CA TYR A 91 12.11 18.07 0.49
C TYR A 91 12.71 17.25 -0.67
N PRO A 92 14.00 17.41 -1.00
CA PRO A 92 14.66 16.66 -2.08
C PRO A 92 14.85 15.16 -1.76
N GLY A 93 14.72 14.77 -0.49
CA GLY A 93 14.79 13.38 -0.01
C GLY A 93 13.56 12.52 -0.34
N GLY A 94 12.48 13.14 -0.80
CA GLY A 94 11.33 12.46 -1.40
C GLY A 94 10.37 11.75 -0.43
N GLY A 95 10.16 12.26 0.78
CA GLY A 95 9.15 11.75 1.71
C GLY A 95 7.71 12.18 1.46
N GLY A 96 7.49 13.07 0.49
CA GLY A 96 6.16 13.54 0.10
C GLY A 96 5.36 14.15 1.25
N ASP A 97 4.04 13.99 1.19
CA ASP A 97 3.13 14.59 2.16
C ASP A 97 3.30 14.05 3.57
N TYR A 98 3.64 12.76 3.69
CA TYR A 98 3.83 12.11 4.99
C TYR A 98 5.00 12.74 5.76
N GLU A 99 6.14 12.94 5.12
CA GLU A 99 7.33 13.55 5.75
C GLU A 99 7.07 15.02 6.09
N VAL A 100 6.45 15.77 5.17
CA VAL A 100 6.08 17.18 5.39
C VAL A 100 5.14 17.33 6.59
N ALA A 101 4.11 16.50 6.70
CA ALA A 101 3.18 16.54 7.82
C ALA A 101 3.84 16.11 9.13
N SER A 102 4.62 15.03 9.10
CA SER A 102 5.31 14.50 10.30
C SER A 102 6.31 15.49 10.88
N ASP A 103 7.15 16.10 10.04
CA ASP A 103 8.22 17.01 10.47
C ASP A 103 7.71 18.37 10.97
N ASN A 104 6.59 18.85 10.41
CA ASN A 104 6.12 20.21 10.68
C ASN A 104 4.89 20.26 11.61
N LEU A 105 3.96 19.31 11.48
CA LEU A 105 2.73 19.25 12.29
C LEU A 105 2.79 18.19 13.41
N GLY A 106 3.73 17.24 13.31
CA GLY A 106 3.98 16.23 14.32
C GLY A 106 3.38 14.86 14.02
N PRO A 107 3.60 13.86 14.89
CA PRO A 107 3.33 12.46 14.58
C PRO A 107 1.87 12.15 14.28
N ARG A 108 0.91 12.78 14.98
CA ARG A 108 -0.53 12.54 14.76
C ARG A 108 -0.97 12.93 13.35
N ALA A 109 -0.51 14.08 12.86
CA ALA A 109 -0.78 14.53 11.50
C ALA A 109 -0.09 13.62 10.48
N GLY A 110 1.15 13.19 10.78
CA GLY A 110 1.88 12.18 10.00
C GLY A 110 1.08 10.89 9.82
N VAL A 111 0.54 10.30 10.91
CA VAL A 111 -0.28 9.08 10.83
C VAL A 111 -1.57 9.30 10.04
N THR A 112 -2.23 10.45 10.20
CA THR A 112 -3.44 10.77 9.41
C THR A 112 -3.14 10.81 7.92
N VAL A 113 -2.05 11.48 7.52
CA VAL A 113 -1.59 11.50 6.12
C VAL A 113 -1.16 10.11 5.66
N GLY A 114 -0.42 9.37 6.49
CA GLY A 114 0.01 8.01 6.20
C GLY A 114 -1.17 7.06 5.94
N ALA A 115 -2.20 7.11 6.78
CA ALA A 115 -3.43 6.34 6.60
C ALA A 115 -4.17 6.74 5.32
N ALA A 116 -4.30 8.04 5.05
CA ALA A 116 -4.91 8.55 3.83
C ALA A 116 -4.17 8.08 2.57
N LEU A 117 -2.82 8.13 2.57
CA LEU A 117 -2.00 7.65 1.46
C LEU A 117 -2.05 6.12 1.27
N VAL A 118 -2.20 5.34 2.35
CA VAL A 118 -2.39 3.88 2.23
C VAL A 118 -3.70 3.59 1.51
N VAL A 119 -4.79 4.27 1.89
CA VAL A 119 -6.09 4.14 1.22
C VAL A 119 -6.00 4.60 -0.24
N ASP A 120 -5.33 5.73 -0.48
CA ASP A 120 -5.09 6.28 -1.81
C ASP A 120 -4.43 5.26 -2.74
N TYR A 121 -3.31 4.67 -2.34
CA TYR A 121 -2.61 3.66 -3.13
C TYR A 121 -3.47 2.41 -3.40
N ILE A 122 -4.25 1.96 -2.41
CA ILE A 122 -5.16 0.82 -2.58
C ILE A 122 -6.21 1.15 -3.63
N LEU A 123 -6.78 2.34 -3.57
CA LEU A 123 -7.79 2.82 -4.50
C LEU A 123 -7.21 3.11 -5.89
N THR A 124 -5.97 3.61 -6.03
CA THR A 124 -5.31 3.77 -7.34
C THR A 124 -5.31 2.45 -8.10
N VAL A 125 -4.87 1.36 -7.47
CA VAL A 125 -4.87 0.03 -8.13
C VAL A 125 -6.29 -0.41 -8.44
N ALA A 126 -7.22 -0.29 -7.49
CA ALA A 126 -8.59 -0.75 -7.67
C ALA A 126 -9.31 0.01 -8.79
N VAL A 127 -9.24 1.35 -8.79
CA VAL A 127 -9.86 2.23 -9.78
C VAL A 127 -9.23 2.03 -11.15
N SER A 128 -7.90 2.08 -11.26
CA SER A 128 -7.23 1.98 -12.57
C SER A 128 -7.44 0.61 -13.21
N VAL A 129 -7.34 -0.49 -12.44
CA VAL A 129 -7.60 -1.82 -13.01
C VAL A 129 -9.08 -1.97 -13.36
N SER A 130 -10.01 -1.54 -12.51
CA SER A 130 -11.45 -1.62 -12.81
C SER A 130 -11.82 -0.80 -14.05
N ALA A 131 -11.32 0.43 -14.18
CA ALA A 131 -11.53 1.27 -15.35
C ALA A 131 -10.90 0.67 -16.61
N GLY A 132 -9.73 0.02 -16.48
CA GLY A 132 -9.09 -0.71 -17.57
C GLY A 132 -9.95 -1.89 -18.04
N VAL A 133 -10.51 -2.67 -17.11
CA VAL A 133 -11.39 -3.80 -17.42
C VAL A 133 -12.72 -3.34 -18.01
N GLN A 134 -13.33 -2.26 -17.50
CA GLN A 134 -14.56 -1.70 -18.07
C GLN A 134 -14.34 -1.21 -19.51
N ASN A 135 -13.26 -0.47 -19.76
CA ASN A 135 -12.88 -0.07 -21.13
C ASN A 135 -12.63 -1.28 -22.04
N ALA A 136 -12.00 -2.33 -21.52
CA ALA A 136 -11.80 -3.57 -22.27
C ALA A 136 -13.12 -4.32 -22.54
N ALA A 137 -14.05 -4.37 -21.60
CA ALA A 137 -15.35 -5.03 -21.73
C ALA A 137 -16.29 -4.32 -22.72
N ALA A 138 -16.11 -3.01 -22.90
CA ALA A 138 -16.79 -2.26 -23.96
C ALA A 138 -16.37 -2.75 -25.37
N ALA A 139 -15.09 -3.08 -25.55
CA ALA A 139 -14.56 -3.62 -26.81
C ALA A 139 -14.68 -5.15 -26.94
N LEU A 140 -14.57 -5.89 -25.84
CA LEU A 140 -14.51 -7.36 -25.78
C LEU A 140 -15.69 -7.90 -24.98
N GLY A 141 -16.78 -8.24 -25.68
CA GLY A 141 -18.04 -8.66 -25.06
C GLY A 141 -17.96 -9.89 -24.16
N PHE A 142 -16.96 -10.77 -24.32
CA PHE A 142 -16.79 -11.97 -23.49
C PHE A 142 -16.33 -11.67 -22.05
N LEU A 143 -15.82 -10.46 -21.78
CA LEU A 143 -15.41 -10.04 -20.42
C LEU A 143 -16.59 -9.63 -19.54
N ARG A 144 -17.78 -9.45 -20.14
CA ARG A 144 -18.97 -8.94 -19.47
C ARG A 144 -19.49 -9.94 -18.42
N GLY A 145 -19.84 -9.45 -17.24
CA GLY A 145 -20.27 -10.25 -16.10
C GLY A 145 -19.14 -10.93 -15.32
N TYR A 146 -17.90 -10.88 -15.84
CA TYR A 146 -16.70 -11.41 -15.18
C TYR A 146 -15.69 -10.31 -14.82
N GLU A 147 -16.10 -9.04 -14.85
CA GLU A 147 -15.22 -7.88 -14.69
C GLU A 147 -14.44 -7.94 -13.38
N ALA A 148 -15.11 -8.26 -12.27
CA ALA A 148 -14.48 -8.38 -10.95
C ALA A 148 -13.43 -9.51 -10.90
N ALA A 149 -13.72 -10.65 -11.52
CA ALA A 149 -12.78 -11.79 -11.57
C ALA A 149 -11.58 -11.49 -12.46
N VAL A 150 -11.80 -10.85 -13.61
CA VAL A 150 -10.75 -10.43 -14.54
C VAL A 150 -9.87 -9.36 -13.88
N ALA A 151 -10.47 -8.37 -13.21
CA ALA A 151 -9.74 -7.34 -12.49
C ALA A 151 -8.89 -7.93 -11.36
N ALA A 152 -9.42 -8.85 -10.56
CA ALA A 152 -8.65 -9.56 -9.53
C ALA A 152 -7.50 -10.40 -10.14
N GLY A 153 -7.74 -11.07 -11.26
CA GLY A 153 -6.71 -11.79 -12.02
C GLY A 153 -5.60 -10.88 -12.55
N LEU A 154 -5.95 -9.69 -13.04
CA LEU A 154 -5.00 -8.67 -13.49
C LEU A 154 -4.20 -8.08 -12.34
N ILE A 155 -4.82 -7.83 -11.17
CA ILE A 155 -4.10 -7.45 -9.95
C ILE A 155 -3.10 -8.54 -9.56
N ALA A 156 -3.48 -9.82 -9.62
CA ALA A 156 -2.57 -10.93 -9.36
C ALA A 156 -1.41 -10.99 -10.37
N LEU A 157 -1.67 -10.74 -11.65
CA LEU A 157 -0.65 -10.65 -12.70
C LEU A 157 0.34 -9.50 -12.42
N LEU A 158 -0.15 -8.29 -12.15
CA LEU A 158 0.67 -7.13 -11.79
C LEU A 158 1.51 -7.41 -10.53
N THR A 159 0.92 -8.10 -9.55
CA THR A 159 1.61 -8.54 -8.33
C THR A 159 2.77 -9.47 -8.66
N LEU A 160 2.56 -10.47 -9.53
CA LEU A 160 3.61 -11.40 -9.97
C LEU A 160 4.73 -10.68 -10.72
N LEU A 161 4.41 -9.73 -11.61
CA LEU A 161 5.39 -8.92 -12.33
C LEU A 161 6.26 -8.10 -11.37
N ASN A 162 5.64 -7.44 -10.40
CA ASN A 162 6.35 -6.61 -9.40
C ASN A 162 7.16 -7.45 -8.40
N LEU A 163 6.67 -8.61 -7.99
CA LEU A 163 7.42 -9.55 -7.13
C LEU A 163 8.62 -10.14 -7.86
N ARG A 164 8.48 -10.47 -9.15
CA ARG A 164 9.59 -10.89 -10.00
C ARG A 164 10.65 -9.80 -10.16
N GLY A 165 10.36 -8.54 -9.80
CA GLY A 165 11.34 -7.47 -9.88
C GLY A 165 11.96 -7.41 -11.28
N VAL A 166 11.12 -7.56 -12.31
CA VAL A 166 11.56 -7.32 -13.69
C VAL A 166 12.15 -5.92 -13.67
N ARG A 167 13.44 -5.78 -14.01
CA ARG A 167 14.08 -4.47 -14.13
C ARG A 167 13.34 -3.72 -15.22
N GLU A 168 12.28 -3.02 -14.86
CA GLU A 168 11.54 -2.18 -15.76
C GLU A 168 12.49 -1.04 -16.13
N SER A 169 13.11 -1.15 -17.29
CA SER A 169 13.77 -0.01 -17.90
C SER A 169 12.72 1.09 -17.96
N GLY A 170 12.95 2.26 -17.37
CA GLY A 170 11.98 3.37 -17.43
C GLY A 170 11.51 3.71 -18.85
N ARG A 171 12.21 3.21 -19.88
CA ARG A 171 11.80 3.21 -21.29
C ARG A 171 10.55 2.36 -21.57
N ALA A 172 10.41 1.18 -20.98
CA ALA A 172 9.26 0.29 -21.19
C ALA A 172 7.96 0.93 -20.68
N LEU A 173 8.01 1.61 -19.53
CA LEU A 173 6.87 2.38 -19.00
C LEU A 173 6.64 3.70 -19.76
N ALA A 174 7.65 4.24 -20.45
CA ALA A 174 7.52 5.49 -21.18
C ALA A 174 6.71 5.38 -22.48
N VAL A 175 6.82 4.24 -23.18
CA VAL A 175 6.17 4.05 -24.48
C VAL A 175 4.65 4.18 -24.38
N PRO A 176 3.94 3.50 -23.47
CA PRO A 176 2.49 3.62 -23.40
C PRO A 176 2.00 5.02 -23.03
N VAL A 177 2.69 5.71 -22.11
CA VAL A 177 2.29 7.05 -21.67
C VAL A 177 2.42 8.05 -22.81
N TYR A 178 3.53 8.02 -23.55
CA TYR A 178 3.69 8.92 -24.70
C TYR A 178 2.77 8.55 -25.87
N ALA A 179 2.49 7.27 -26.07
CA ALA A 179 1.49 6.84 -27.05
C ALA A 179 0.09 7.36 -26.69
N PHE A 180 -0.31 7.30 -25.41
CA PHE A 180 -1.57 7.86 -24.93
C PHE A 180 -1.62 9.38 -25.11
N LEU A 181 -0.60 10.12 -24.68
CA LEU A 181 -0.55 11.58 -24.86
C LEU A 181 -0.58 11.97 -26.35
N GLY A 182 0.09 11.20 -27.20
CA GLY A 182 0.05 11.40 -28.65
C GLY A 182 -1.33 11.13 -29.27
N ALA A 183 -1.98 10.03 -28.87
CA ALA A 183 -3.30 9.65 -29.36
C ALA A 183 -4.38 10.66 -28.94
N ILE A 184 -4.39 11.09 -27.68
CA ILE A 184 -5.32 12.09 -27.18
C ILE A 184 -5.00 13.48 -27.75
N GLY A 185 -3.72 13.82 -27.90
CA GLY A 185 -3.29 15.05 -28.57
C GLY A 185 -3.78 15.10 -30.02
N LEU A 186 -3.66 13.99 -30.76
CA LEU A 186 -4.20 13.87 -32.12
C LEU A 186 -5.73 14.02 -32.14
N LEU A 187 -6.43 13.35 -31.23
CA LEU A 187 -7.89 13.48 -31.09
C LEU A 187 -8.31 14.92 -30.84
N ILE A 188 -7.62 15.64 -29.95
CA ILE A 188 -7.92 17.05 -29.65
C ILE A 188 -7.64 17.95 -30.85
N VAL A 189 -6.52 17.76 -31.54
CA VAL A 189 -6.16 18.59 -32.71
C VAL A 189 -7.14 18.35 -33.85
N VAL A 190 -7.43 17.09 -34.20
CA VAL A 190 -8.35 16.76 -35.30
C VAL A 190 -9.80 17.12 -34.96
N GLY A 191 -10.25 16.84 -33.73
CA GLY A 191 -11.59 17.24 -33.29
C GLY A 191 -11.75 18.76 -33.23
N GLY A 192 -10.71 19.47 -32.78
CA GLY A 192 -10.68 20.93 -32.74
C GLY A 192 -10.70 21.56 -34.15
N THR A 193 -9.97 21.00 -35.12
CA THR A 193 -10.05 21.48 -36.51
C THR A 193 -11.39 21.16 -37.15
N GLN A 194 -11.99 20.01 -36.88
CA GLN A 194 -13.34 19.67 -37.32
C GLN A 194 -14.38 20.63 -36.74
N TRP A 195 -14.25 20.99 -35.46
CA TRP A 195 -15.11 21.97 -34.82
C TRP A 195 -14.98 23.35 -35.47
N LEU A 196 -13.76 23.86 -35.65
CA LEU A 196 -13.49 25.16 -36.27
C LEU A 196 -13.96 25.24 -37.74
N THR A 197 -13.95 24.11 -38.45
CA THR A 197 -14.43 24.03 -39.84
C THR A 197 -15.92 23.70 -39.96
N GLY A 198 -16.61 23.46 -38.84
CA GLY A 198 -18.02 23.07 -38.83
C GLY A 198 -18.30 21.65 -39.34
N SER A 199 -17.26 20.82 -39.48
CA SER A 199 -17.36 19.43 -39.97
C SER A 199 -17.44 18.38 -38.85
N LEU A 200 -17.43 18.81 -37.58
CA LEU A 200 -17.56 17.89 -36.44
C LEU A 200 -18.93 17.21 -36.45
N GLY A 201 -18.92 15.88 -36.48
CA GLY A 201 -20.13 15.08 -36.39
C GLY A 201 -20.78 15.14 -35.01
N ARG A 202 -21.99 14.59 -34.89
CA ARG A 202 -22.65 14.36 -33.60
C ARG A 202 -22.36 12.95 -33.10
N ALA A 203 -22.24 12.81 -31.79
CA ALA A 203 -22.15 11.49 -31.17
C ALA A 203 -23.47 10.73 -31.33
N ALA A 204 -23.40 9.40 -31.34
CA ALA A 204 -24.59 8.55 -31.33
C ALA A 204 -25.49 8.83 -30.11
N SER A 205 -24.90 9.31 -29.00
CA SER A 205 -25.63 9.72 -27.81
C SER A 205 -26.30 11.08 -27.90
N ALA A 206 -26.02 11.88 -28.92
CA ALA A 206 -26.60 13.22 -29.05
C ALA A 206 -28.11 13.15 -29.30
N ASP A 207 -28.57 12.06 -29.90
CA ASP A 207 -30.00 11.80 -30.16
C ASP A 207 -30.71 11.20 -28.94
N TYR A 208 -30.00 10.96 -27.84
CA TYR A 208 -30.62 10.48 -26.61
C TYR A 208 -31.35 11.62 -25.90
N THR A 209 -32.51 11.26 -25.32
CA THR A 209 -33.20 12.15 -24.37
C THR A 209 -32.82 11.72 -22.97
N LEU A 210 -31.99 12.54 -22.31
CA LEU A 210 -31.51 12.31 -20.95
C LEU A 210 -32.44 12.99 -19.95
N LEU A 211 -33.22 12.17 -19.23
CA LEU A 211 -34.09 12.61 -18.15
C LEU A 211 -33.29 12.88 -16.87
N PRO A 212 -33.66 13.89 -16.07
CA PRO A 212 -33.11 14.08 -14.75
C PRO A 212 -33.32 12.84 -13.89
N ALA A 213 -32.36 12.55 -13.00
CA ALA A 213 -32.52 11.50 -12.00
C ALA A 213 -33.63 11.88 -11.00
N ALA A 214 -34.25 10.89 -10.36
CA ALA A 214 -35.25 11.13 -9.32
C ALA A 214 -34.70 12.07 -8.23
N GLY A 215 -35.42 13.16 -7.96
CA GLY A 215 -34.99 14.22 -7.04
C GLY A 215 -34.11 15.34 -7.64
N TYR A 216 -33.83 15.28 -8.95
CA TYR A 216 -33.09 16.29 -9.72
C TYR A 216 -33.93 16.95 -10.82
N GLU A 217 -35.26 16.86 -10.74
CA GLU A 217 -36.19 17.33 -11.78
C GLU A 217 -36.26 18.87 -11.87
N GLU A 218 -36.09 19.57 -10.74
CA GLU A 218 -36.15 21.05 -10.67
C GLU A 218 -34.88 21.64 -10.01
N VAL A 219 -33.71 21.35 -10.57
CA VAL A 219 -32.44 21.85 -10.05
C VAL A 219 -32.26 23.33 -10.41
N THR A 220 -32.77 24.23 -9.57
CA THR A 220 -32.61 25.68 -9.71
C THR A 220 -32.01 26.30 -8.45
N GLY A 221 -31.51 27.54 -8.56
CA GLY A 221 -30.97 28.31 -7.42
C GLY A 221 -29.84 27.60 -6.67
N LEU A 222 -30.00 27.43 -5.36
CA LEU A 222 -28.99 26.81 -4.48
C LEU A 222 -28.73 25.34 -4.81
N PHE A 223 -29.74 24.61 -5.30
CA PHE A 223 -29.56 23.20 -5.70
C PHE A 223 -28.65 23.07 -6.92
N LEU A 224 -28.73 24.01 -7.87
CA LEU A 224 -27.81 24.06 -9.01
C LEU A 224 -26.39 24.33 -8.54
N VAL A 225 -26.19 25.30 -7.65
CA VAL A 225 -24.86 25.56 -7.07
C VAL A 225 -24.32 24.31 -6.37
N PHE A 226 -25.14 23.60 -5.60
CA PHE A 226 -24.74 22.35 -4.95
C PHE A 226 -24.37 21.26 -5.98
N LEU A 227 -25.12 21.13 -7.08
CA LEU A 227 -24.79 20.20 -8.16
C LEU A 227 -23.47 20.57 -8.83
N LEU A 228 -23.23 21.85 -9.13
CA LEU A 228 -21.97 22.32 -9.72
C LEU A 228 -20.79 22.04 -8.78
N LEU A 229 -20.95 22.28 -7.48
CA LEU A 229 -19.95 21.94 -6.47
C LEU A 229 -19.72 20.42 -6.41
N ARG A 230 -20.77 19.61 -6.54
CA ARG A 230 -20.66 18.14 -6.60
C ARG A 230 -19.94 17.68 -7.87
N ALA A 231 -20.22 18.28 -9.02
CA ALA A 231 -19.53 17.98 -10.29
C ALA A 231 -18.06 18.38 -10.24
N PHE A 232 -17.77 19.57 -9.70
CA PHE A 232 -16.41 20.04 -9.43
C PHE A 232 -15.64 19.13 -8.48
N ALA A 233 -16.27 18.69 -7.38
CA ALA A 233 -15.68 17.74 -6.45
C ALA A 233 -15.34 16.41 -7.14
N SER A 234 -16.19 15.93 -8.04
CA SER A 234 -16.00 14.66 -8.77
C SER A 234 -14.89 14.79 -9.82
N GLY A 235 -14.87 15.90 -10.57
CA GLY A 235 -13.80 16.23 -11.52
C GLY A 235 -12.44 16.47 -10.87
N SER A 236 -12.39 16.78 -9.57
CA SER A 236 -11.14 16.95 -8.83
C SER A 236 -10.31 15.67 -8.73
N VAL A 237 -10.85 14.50 -9.12
CA VAL A 237 -10.08 13.28 -9.32
C VAL A 237 -9.00 13.43 -10.41
N ALA A 238 -9.07 14.45 -11.27
CA ALA A 238 -7.97 14.77 -12.19
C ALA A 238 -6.68 15.19 -11.46
N LEU A 239 -6.76 15.66 -10.21
CA LEU A 239 -5.62 16.14 -9.41
C LEU A 239 -4.81 15.03 -8.74
N THR A 240 -5.27 13.80 -8.90
CA THR A 240 -4.70 12.62 -8.30
C THR A 240 -3.39 12.27 -8.99
N GLY A 241 -2.50 11.54 -8.35
CA GLY A 241 -1.16 11.26 -8.90
C GLY A 241 -0.14 12.41 -8.87
N VAL A 242 -0.51 13.65 -8.51
CA VAL A 242 0.46 14.75 -8.22
C VAL A 242 1.50 14.30 -7.17
N GLN A 243 1.06 13.49 -6.21
CA GLN A 243 1.87 12.93 -5.13
C GLN A 243 2.91 11.93 -5.63
N GLY A 244 2.62 11.21 -6.72
CA GLY A 244 3.54 10.26 -7.34
C GLY A 244 4.84 10.94 -7.75
N VAL A 245 4.75 12.15 -8.33
CA VAL A 245 5.91 12.96 -8.70
C VAL A 245 6.68 13.47 -7.48
N ALA A 246 5.98 13.89 -6.43
CA ALA A 246 6.60 14.35 -5.18
C ALA A 246 7.34 13.24 -4.43
N ASN A 247 6.81 12.01 -4.46
CA ASN A 247 7.44 10.83 -3.88
C ASN A 247 8.61 10.31 -4.73
N GLY A 248 8.55 10.51 -6.06
CA GLY A 248 9.55 10.07 -7.03
C GLY A 248 10.81 10.92 -7.13
N VAL A 249 10.90 12.06 -6.41
CA VAL A 249 12.05 13.00 -6.47
C VAL A 249 13.42 12.31 -6.33
N PRO A 250 13.64 11.33 -5.42
CA PRO A 250 14.96 10.74 -5.20
C PRO A 250 15.47 9.94 -6.39
N ALA A 251 14.57 9.41 -7.22
CA ALA A 251 14.89 8.58 -8.36
C ALA A 251 15.25 9.40 -9.62
N LEU A 252 15.08 10.73 -9.59
CA LEU A 252 15.42 11.62 -10.71
C LEU A 252 16.92 11.97 -10.74
N GLN A 253 17.43 12.24 -11.94
CA GLN A 253 18.76 12.80 -12.13
C GLN A 253 18.90 14.20 -11.53
N ARG A 254 20.12 14.53 -11.07
CA ARG A 254 20.43 15.87 -10.55
C ARG A 254 20.34 16.91 -11.70
N PRO A 255 19.81 18.12 -11.45
CA PRO A 255 19.20 18.62 -10.20
C PRO A 255 17.78 18.05 -9.95
N LYS A 256 17.62 17.28 -8.86
CA LYS A 256 16.42 16.46 -8.60
C LYS A 256 15.14 17.29 -8.46
N SER A 257 15.14 18.26 -7.55
CA SER A 257 13.98 19.12 -7.27
C SER A 257 13.53 19.95 -8.48
N ARG A 258 14.48 20.47 -9.26
CA ARG A 258 14.16 21.25 -10.47
C ARG A 258 13.51 20.37 -11.53
N ASN A 259 14.03 19.16 -11.72
CA ASN A 259 13.45 18.19 -12.65
C ASN A 259 12.04 17.77 -12.21
N ALA A 260 11.83 17.47 -10.92
CA ALA A 260 10.52 17.14 -10.37
C ALA A 260 9.52 18.29 -10.54
N ALA A 261 9.94 19.52 -10.24
CA ALA A 261 9.08 20.70 -10.40
C ALA A 261 8.70 20.97 -11.86
N SER A 262 9.60 20.70 -12.82
CA SER A 262 9.26 20.76 -14.25
C SER A 262 8.29 19.66 -14.67
N ILE A 263 8.44 18.43 -14.15
CA ILE A 263 7.52 17.32 -14.42
C ILE A 263 6.11 17.67 -13.93
N LEU A 264 5.98 18.18 -12.70
CA LEU A 264 4.72 18.65 -12.14
C LEU A 264 4.05 19.71 -13.03
N ALA A 265 4.82 20.69 -13.52
CA ALA A 265 4.28 21.74 -14.38
C ALA A 265 3.81 21.21 -15.76
N ILE A 266 4.58 20.31 -16.38
CA ILE A 266 4.21 19.69 -17.66
C ILE A 266 2.97 18.82 -17.49
N MET A 267 2.93 17.99 -16.45
CA MET A 267 1.80 17.15 -16.11
C MET A 267 0.52 17.98 -15.91
N ALA A 268 0.60 19.09 -15.16
CA ALA A 268 -0.52 20.00 -14.97
C ALA A 268 -1.00 20.60 -16.29
N ALA A 269 -0.07 21.11 -17.10
CA ALA A 269 -0.40 21.69 -18.40
C ALA A 269 -1.08 20.68 -19.33
N CYS A 270 -0.54 19.46 -19.44
CA CYS A 270 -1.15 18.39 -20.22
C CYS A 270 -2.54 18.01 -19.68
N SER A 271 -2.67 17.79 -18.36
CA SER A 271 -3.93 17.34 -17.76
C SER A 271 -5.04 18.38 -17.90
N ILE A 272 -4.72 19.66 -17.67
CA ILE A 272 -5.66 20.77 -17.84
C ILE A 272 -6.07 20.90 -19.31
N THR A 273 -5.10 20.88 -20.23
CA THR A 273 -5.36 21.01 -21.67
C THR A 273 -6.25 19.88 -22.16
N ILE A 274 -5.96 18.63 -21.77
CA ILE A 274 -6.77 17.48 -22.15
C ILE A 274 -8.17 17.59 -21.54
N THR A 275 -8.29 17.82 -20.23
CA THR A 275 -9.59 17.89 -19.54
C THR A 275 -10.50 18.95 -20.15
N VAL A 276 -10.00 20.17 -20.33
CA VAL A 276 -10.79 21.28 -20.89
C VAL A 276 -11.13 21.04 -22.36
N SER A 277 -10.16 20.60 -23.18
CA SER A 277 -10.42 20.37 -24.61
C SER A 277 -11.42 19.23 -24.84
N VAL A 278 -11.29 18.14 -24.08
CA VAL A 278 -12.22 17.01 -24.15
C VAL A 278 -13.61 17.43 -23.71
N LEU A 279 -13.77 18.21 -22.62
CA LEU A 279 -15.08 18.72 -22.18
C LEU A 279 -15.73 19.63 -23.23
N VAL A 280 -14.94 20.53 -23.85
CA VAL A 280 -15.45 21.38 -24.94
C VAL A 280 -15.90 20.52 -26.13
N LEU A 281 -15.08 19.57 -26.58
CA LEU A 281 -15.47 18.67 -27.67
C LEU A 281 -16.67 17.78 -27.30
N THR A 282 -16.81 17.38 -26.04
CA THR A 282 -17.95 16.61 -25.52
C THR A 282 -19.24 17.40 -25.65
N ARG A 283 -19.20 18.68 -25.25
CA ARG A 283 -20.32 19.61 -25.39
C ARG A 283 -20.73 19.79 -26.85
N GLU A 284 -19.76 20.03 -27.73
CA GLU A 284 -20.01 20.32 -29.15
C GLU A 284 -20.46 19.07 -29.93
N ALA A 285 -19.93 17.89 -29.59
CA ALA A 285 -20.38 16.62 -30.15
C ALA A 285 -21.75 16.16 -29.60
N GLY A 286 -22.28 16.84 -28.57
CA GLY A 286 -23.55 16.48 -27.91
C GLY A 286 -23.47 15.17 -27.13
N ILE A 287 -22.32 14.83 -26.57
CA ILE A 287 -22.16 13.56 -25.84
C ILE A 287 -22.96 13.60 -24.53
N GLN A 288 -23.75 12.55 -24.32
CA GLN A 288 -24.58 12.37 -23.13
C GLN A 288 -24.25 11.03 -22.47
N LEU A 289 -24.16 11.05 -21.15
CA LEU A 289 -23.92 9.89 -20.30
C LEU A 289 -24.91 9.94 -19.14
N ALA A 290 -25.38 8.79 -18.69
CA ALA A 290 -26.24 8.64 -17.52
C ALA A 290 -25.54 7.84 -16.42
N VAL A 291 -25.89 8.15 -15.17
CA VAL A 291 -25.46 7.34 -14.01
C VAL A 291 -26.25 6.04 -13.99
N ASP A 292 -27.54 6.10 -14.28
CA ASP A 292 -28.39 4.94 -14.53
C ASP A 292 -28.98 5.01 -15.95
N PRO A 293 -28.30 4.41 -16.95
CA PRO A 293 -28.75 4.42 -18.34
C PRO A 293 -30.19 3.93 -18.52
N GLN A 294 -30.59 2.87 -17.81
CA GLN A 294 -31.91 2.25 -18.00
C GLN A 294 -33.04 3.19 -17.54
N GLN A 295 -32.81 3.93 -16.46
CA GLN A 295 -33.81 4.85 -15.93
C GLN A 295 -33.79 6.21 -16.65
N GLN A 296 -32.61 6.71 -17.03
CA GLN A 296 -32.44 8.09 -17.47
C GLN A 296 -32.37 8.27 -19.00
N ILE A 297 -31.90 7.27 -19.74
CA ILE A 297 -31.77 7.36 -21.20
C ILE A 297 -33.06 6.87 -21.86
N ARG A 298 -33.60 7.71 -22.74
CA ARG A 298 -34.70 7.35 -23.63
C ARG A 298 -34.26 7.49 -25.08
N LEU A 299 -34.43 6.42 -25.85
CA LEU A 299 -34.13 6.34 -27.27
C LEU A 299 -35.45 6.35 -28.03
N GLN A 300 -35.75 7.44 -28.72
CA GLN A 300 -37.06 7.69 -29.35
C GLN A 300 -38.26 7.60 -28.38
N GLY A 301 -38.04 7.93 -27.10
CA GLY A 301 -39.09 7.91 -26.06
C GLY A 301 -39.18 6.62 -25.25
N GLU A 302 -38.50 5.55 -25.67
CA GLU A 302 -38.48 4.27 -24.96
C GLU A 302 -37.21 4.11 -24.10
N PRO A 303 -37.30 3.48 -22.91
CA PRO A 303 -36.13 3.17 -22.08
C PRO A 303 -35.18 2.21 -22.81
N VAL A 304 -33.88 2.47 -22.65
CA VAL A 304 -32.86 1.58 -23.21
C VAL A 304 -32.91 0.20 -22.55
N GLY A 305 -32.77 -0.86 -23.36
CA GLY A 305 -32.83 -2.24 -22.88
C GLY A 305 -31.66 -2.62 -21.95
N PRO A 306 -31.74 -3.78 -21.28
CA PRO A 306 -30.73 -4.22 -20.31
C PRO A 306 -29.34 -4.47 -20.91
N ASP A 307 -29.27 -4.71 -22.23
CA ASP A 307 -28.03 -4.93 -22.97
C ASP A 307 -27.37 -3.64 -23.51
N PHE A 308 -27.94 -2.46 -23.20
CA PHE A 308 -27.39 -1.19 -23.64
C PHE A 308 -26.03 -0.91 -22.99
N VAL A 309 -25.02 -0.68 -23.83
CA VAL A 309 -23.66 -0.39 -23.39
C VAL A 309 -23.37 1.09 -23.59
N GLN A 310 -23.10 1.77 -22.48
CA GLN A 310 -22.68 3.15 -22.48
C GLN A 310 -21.15 3.23 -22.65
N ASP A 311 -20.69 3.75 -23.78
CA ASP A 311 -19.27 4.02 -24.03
C ASP A 311 -18.78 5.23 -23.20
N THR A 312 -17.49 5.23 -22.82
CA THR A 312 -16.83 6.37 -22.15
C THR A 312 -16.77 7.62 -23.04
N VAL A 313 -16.55 8.80 -22.45
CA VAL A 313 -16.49 10.07 -23.23
C VAL A 313 -15.41 9.98 -24.30
N LEU A 314 -14.21 9.51 -23.94
CA LEU A 314 -13.12 9.34 -24.90
C LEU A 314 -13.44 8.31 -25.99
N GLY A 315 -14.14 7.23 -25.63
CA GLY A 315 -14.62 6.23 -26.58
C GLY A 315 -15.55 6.85 -27.62
N GLN A 316 -16.55 7.61 -27.17
CA GLN A 316 -17.51 8.27 -28.06
C GLN A 316 -16.85 9.37 -28.91
N LEU A 317 -16.03 10.23 -28.31
CA LEU A 317 -15.29 11.27 -29.06
C LEU A 317 -14.40 10.67 -30.13
N SER A 318 -13.71 9.56 -29.85
CA SER A 318 -12.86 8.92 -30.84
C SER A 318 -13.66 8.44 -32.06
N LYS A 319 -14.89 7.95 -31.85
CA LYS A 319 -15.81 7.51 -32.91
C LYS A 319 -16.33 8.70 -33.73
N VAL A 320 -16.61 9.82 -33.08
CA VAL A 320 -17.05 11.06 -33.75
C VAL A 320 -15.93 11.66 -34.61
N VAL A 321 -14.72 11.77 -34.06
CA VAL A 321 -13.61 12.47 -34.70
C VAL A 321 -12.97 11.65 -35.82
N PHE A 322 -12.74 10.35 -35.59
CA PHE A 322 -12.05 9.49 -36.55
C PHE A 322 -12.99 8.62 -37.40
N GLY A 323 -14.27 8.51 -37.02
CA GLY A 323 -15.22 7.60 -37.63
C GLY A 323 -15.21 6.19 -37.02
N LEU A 324 -16.37 5.53 -37.07
CA LEU A 324 -16.57 4.15 -36.62
C LEU A 324 -15.64 3.18 -37.35
N GLY A 325 -14.96 2.30 -36.59
CA GLY A 325 -14.05 1.29 -37.14
C GLY A 325 -12.70 1.81 -37.64
N SER A 326 -12.42 3.11 -37.49
CA SER A 326 -11.14 3.69 -37.90
C SER A 326 -9.97 3.24 -37.01
N PRO A 327 -8.73 3.22 -37.54
CA PRO A 327 -7.54 2.96 -36.74
C PRO A 327 -7.36 3.92 -35.56
N GLY A 328 -7.88 5.15 -35.67
CA GLY A 328 -7.83 6.16 -34.62
C GLY A 328 -8.63 5.78 -33.38
N VAL A 329 -9.81 5.18 -33.56
CA VAL A 329 -10.64 4.65 -32.45
C VAL A 329 -9.88 3.55 -31.71
N LEU A 330 -9.29 2.60 -32.44
CA LEU A 330 -8.50 1.52 -31.85
C LEU A 330 -7.28 2.06 -31.09
N LEU A 331 -6.59 3.05 -31.66
CA LEU A 331 -5.44 3.68 -31.02
C LEU A 331 -5.82 4.31 -29.68
N VAL A 332 -6.91 5.08 -29.62
CA VAL A 332 -7.38 5.71 -28.37
C VAL A 332 -7.79 4.65 -27.35
N ALA A 333 -8.57 3.64 -27.76
CA ALA A 333 -9.03 2.58 -26.87
C ALA A 333 -7.87 1.78 -26.26
N VAL A 334 -6.92 1.31 -27.09
CA VAL A 334 -5.77 0.52 -26.65
C VAL A 334 -4.85 1.35 -25.76
N THR A 335 -4.51 2.57 -26.17
CA THR A 335 -3.60 3.42 -25.38
C THR A 335 -4.20 3.81 -24.05
N THR A 336 -5.51 4.10 -23.99
CA THR A 336 -6.23 4.40 -22.73
C THR A 336 -6.23 3.19 -21.80
N GLY A 337 -6.56 2.00 -22.32
CA GLY A 337 -6.54 0.75 -21.52
C GLY A 337 -5.15 0.44 -20.96
N VAL A 338 -4.11 0.48 -21.81
CA VAL A 338 -2.72 0.26 -21.37
C VAL A 338 -2.26 1.31 -20.37
N MET A 339 -2.66 2.57 -20.56
CA MET A 339 -2.32 3.67 -19.65
C MET A 339 -2.85 3.44 -18.23
N LEU A 340 -4.08 2.92 -18.10
CA LEU A 340 -4.67 2.58 -16.80
C LEU A 340 -3.91 1.43 -16.11
N PHE A 341 -3.42 0.45 -16.86
CA PHE A 341 -2.52 -0.58 -16.30
C PHE A 341 -1.18 0.00 -15.82
N VAL A 342 -0.61 0.95 -16.56
CA VAL A 342 0.61 1.65 -16.15
C VAL A 342 0.37 2.44 -14.86
N ALA A 343 -0.78 3.11 -14.71
CA ALA A 343 -1.17 3.82 -13.50
C ALA A 343 -1.23 2.87 -12.28
N ALA A 344 -1.90 1.72 -12.40
CA ALA A 344 -1.91 0.71 -11.34
C ALA A 344 -0.50 0.23 -10.96
N ASN A 345 0.40 0.08 -11.93
CA ASN A 345 1.80 -0.29 -11.69
C ASN A 345 2.57 0.78 -10.91
N THR A 346 2.21 2.07 -11.02
CA THR A 346 2.85 3.12 -10.21
C THR A 346 2.59 2.95 -8.71
N ALA A 347 1.38 2.51 -8.34
CA ALA A 347 1.03 2.24 -6.95
C ALA A 347 1.82 1.04 -6.39
N PHE A 348 2.02 -0.01 -7.20
CA PHE A 348 2.88 -1.15 -6.83
C PHE A 348 4.35 -0.78 -6.62
N ASN A 349 4.82 0.30 -7.26
CA ASN A 349 6.16 0.83 -7.04
C ASN A 349 6.23 1.82 -5.86
N GLY A 350 5.19 2.65 -5.66
CA GLY A 350 5.15 3.71 -4.65
C GLY A 350 4.78 3.23 -3.24
N PHE A 351 3.71 2.43 -3.12
CA PHE A 351 3.18 1.98 -1.84
C PHE A 351 4.21 1.24 -0.98
N PRO A 352 5.01 0.28 -1.50
CA PRO A 352 5.92 -0.46 -0.64
C PRO A 352 7.02 0.43 -0.05
N VAL A 353 7.40 1.51 -0.74
CA VAL A 353 8.32 2.52 -0.21
C VAL A 353 7.68 3.29 0.93
N LEU A 354 6.43 3.75 0.77
CA LEU A 354 5.67 4.40 1.84
C LEU A 354 5.50 3.47 3.06
N ALA A 355 5.07 2.23 2.85
CA ALA A 355 4.88 1.23 3.89
C ALA A 355 6.19 0.97 4.66
N SER A 356 7.33 0.93 3.95
CA SER A 356 8.64 0.78 4.60
C SER A 356 9.02 1.98 5.46
N ARG A 357 8.63 3.21 5.08
CA ARG A 357 8.87 4.42 5.89
C ARG A 357 7.99 4.44 7.13
N LEU A 358 6.69 4.21 6.97
CA LEU A 358 5.75 4.08 8.09
C LEU A 358 6.18 2.98 9.07
N ALA A 359 6.72 1.87 8.57
CA ALA A 359 7.24 0.79 9.41
C ALA A 359 8.55 1.16 10.13
N ARG A 360 9.43 1.96 9.52
CA ARG A 360 10.62 2.53 10.21
C ARG A 360 10.22 3.46 11.35
N ASP A 361 9.17 4.24 11.14
CA ASP A 361 8.59 5.14 12.15
C ASP A 361 7.68 4.40 13.15
N ARG A 362 7.64 3.06 13.08
CA ARG A 362 6.93 2.15 14.00
C ARG A 362 5.40 2.23 13.93
N PHE A 363 4.84 2.81 12.88
CA PHE A 363 3.39 2.81 12.62
C PHE A 363 2.90 1.53 11.94
N LEU A 364 3.80 0.75 11.34
CA LEU A 364 3.49 -0.54 10.72
C LEU A 364 4.44 -1.63 11.23
N PRO A 365 4.06 -2.92 11.10
CA PRO A 365 4.90 -4.04 11.54
C PRO A 365 6.31 -4.00 10.92
N ARG A 366 7.34 -4.29 11.74
CA ARG A 366 8.77 -4.26 11.32
C ARG A 366 9.07 -5.12 10.09
N GLY A 367 8.26 -6.15 9.82
CA GLY A 367 8.38 -7.00 8.62
C GLY A 367 8.21 -6.27 7.28
N LEU A 368 7.64 -5.06 7.26
CA LEU A 368 7.52 -4.23 6.07
C LEU A 368 8.77 -3.37 5.78
N VAL A 369 9.71 -3.26 6.74
CA VAL A 369 10.99 -2.56 6.56
C VAL A 369 11.95 -3.37 5.69
N VAL A 370 11.84 -4.70 5.72
CA VAL A 370 12.81 -5.61 5.11
C VAL A 370 12.53 -5.75 3.61
N ARG A 371 13.56 -5.57 2.78
CA ARG A 371 13.51 -5.88 1.35
C ARG A 371 13.63 -7.39 1.15
N GLY A 372 12.80 -7.94 0.28
CA GLY A 372 12.79 -9.36 -0.08
C GLY A 372 14.01 -9.78 -0.91
N GLN A 373 14.05 -11.05 -1.30
CA GLN A 373 15.18 -11.67 -2.03
C GLN A 373 15.51 -11.03 -3.39
N ARG A 374 14.56 -10.28 -3.99
CA ARG A 374 14.78 -9.50 -5.22
C ARG A 374 14.98 -8.01 -4.97
N LEU A 375 15.28 -7.62 -3.73
CA LEU A 375 15.46 -6.23 -3.30
C LEU A 375 14.19 -5.36 -3.42
N THR A 376 13.03 -5.97 -3.66
CA THR A 376 11.70 -5.35 -3.63
C THR A 376 11.06 -5.53 -2.25
N TYR A 377 10.22 -4.60 -1.81
CA TYR A 377 9.48 -4.71 -0.56
C TYR A 377 8.27 -5.64 -0.74
N SER A 378 8.53 -6.96 -0.83
CA SER A 378 7.53 -7.97 -1.20
C SER A 378 6.29 -7.98 -0.30
N ASN A 379 6.46 -7.78 1.01
CA ASN A 379 5.34 -7.72 1.96
C ASN A 379 4.41 -6.53 1.68
N GLY A 380 4.97 -5.39 1.26
CA GLY A 380 4.18 -4.22 0.87
C GLY A 380 3.39 -4.47 -0.42
N ILE A 381 4.03 -5.10 -1.42
CA ILE A 381 3.36 -5.48 -2.68
C ILE A 381 2.18 -6.43 -2.42
N LEU A 382 2.39 -7.46 -1.59
CA LEU A 382 1.34 -8.43 -1.24
C LEU A 382 0.20 -7.79 -0.44
N LEU A 383 0.50 -6.89 0.49
CA LEU A 383 -0.50 -6.17 1.26
C LEU A 383 -1.39 -5.30 0.35
N LEU A 384 -0.77 -4.55 -0.56
CA LEU A 384 -1.48 -3.73 -1.54
C LEU A 384 -2.36 -4.61 -2.44
N ALA A 385 -1.80 -5.69 -3.01
CA ALA A 385 -2.52 -6.61 -3.88
C ALA A 385 -3.76 -7.20 -3.20
N ALA A 386 -3.61 -7.69 -1.96
CA ALA A 386 -4.69 -8.29 -1.20
C ALA A 386 -5.80 -7.27 -0.89
N ALA A 387 -5.43 -6.07 -0.43
CA ALA A 387 -6.39 -5.01 -0.12
C ALA A 387 -7.13 -4.51 -1.37
N SER A 388 -6.42 -4.26 -2.47
CA SER A 388 -7.02 -3.81 -3.73
C SER A 388 -7.90 -4.89 -4.36
N ALA A 389 -7.49 -6.16 -4.35
CA ALA A 389 -8.31 -7.26 -4.85
C ALA A 389 -9.58 -7.44 -4.01
N ALA A 390 -9.47 -7.39 -2.67
CA ALA A 390 -10.63 -7.45 -1.80
C ALA A 390 -11.62 -6.31 -2.09
N LEU A 391 -11.12 -5.09 -2.28
CA LEU A 391 -11.96 -3.94 -2.58
C LEU A 391 -12.67 -4.10 -3.93
N VAL A 392 -11.96 -4.51 -4.98
CA VAL A 392 -12.54 -4.75 -6.31
C VAL A 392 -13.62 -5.82 -6.28
N LEU A 393 -13.43 -6.89 -5.50
CA LEU A 393 -14.42 -7.97 -5.36
C LEU A 393 -15.67 -7.51 -4.60
N VAL A 394 -15.52 -6.71 -3.54
CA VAL A 394 -16.64 -6.17 -2.76
C VAL A 394 -17.49 -5.22 -3.60
N TYR A 395 -16.85 -4.31 -4.34
CA TYR A 395 -17.51 -3.30 -5.17
C TYR A 395 -17.77 -3.80 -6.61
N ARG A 396 -17.58 -5.09 -6.90
CA ARG A 396 -17.83 -5.69 -8.22
C ARG A 396 -17.21 -4.91 -9.40
N ALA A 397 -16.04 -4.31 -9.20
CA ALA A 397 -15.35 -3.45 -10.16
C ALA A 397 -16.15 -2.24 -10.69
N THR A 398 -17.05 -1.65 -9.90
CA THR A 398 -17.76 -0.40 -10.27
C THR A 398 -16.90 0.84 -10.00
N VAL A 399 -16.38 1.43 -11.08
CA VAL A 399 -15.44 2.56 -11.05
C VAL A 399 -15.99 3.79 -10.34
N THR A 400 -17.23 4.20 -10.61
CA THR A 400 -17.83 5.42 -10.04
C THR A 400 -17.95 5.39 -8.52
N GLU A 401 -18.19 4.22 -7.92
CA GLU A 401 -18.23 4.08 -6.45
C GLU A 401 -16.81 4.16 -5.84
N LEU A 402 -15.83 3.52 -6.50
CA LEU A 402 -14.43 3.51 -6.07
C LEU A 402 -13.78 4.91 -6.18
N ILE A 403 -14.08 5.65 -7.26
CA ILE A 403 -13.54 7.01 -7.47
C ILE A 403 -13.97 7.96 -6.35
N GLN A 404 -15.22 7.87 -5.88
CA GLN A 404 -15.73 8.79 -4.86
C GLN A 404 -14.99 8.63 -3.52
N MET A 405 -14.51 7.43 -3.21
CA MET A 405 -13.69 7.17 -2.02
C MET A 405 -12.28 7.78 -2.14
N TYR A 406 -11.75 7.83 -3.38
CA TYR A 406 -10.37 8.22 -3.68
C TYR A 406 -10.10 9.69 -3.31
N ILE A 407 -11.03 10.57 -3.66
CA ILE A 407 -10.87 12.02 -3.56
C ILE A 407 -10.65 12.48 -2.10
N VAL A 408 -11.32 11.83 -1.13
CA VAL A 408 -11.23 12.19 0.29
C VAL A 408 -9.80 12.04 0.82
N GLY A 409 -9.14 10.91 0.54
CA GLY A 409 -7.80 10.62 1.04
C GLY A 409 -6.77 11.62 0.51
N VAL A 410 -6.82 11.90 -0.79
CA VAL A 410 -5.93 12.87 -1.44
C VAL A 410 -6.08 14.25 -0.83
N PHE A 411 -7.30 14.76 -0.67
CA PHE A 411 -7.49 16.11 -0.15
C PHE A 411 -7.14 16.24 1.34
N ILE A 412 -7.34 15.19 2.17
CA ILE A 412 -6.80 15.15 3.54
C ILE A 412 -5.28 15.30 3.52
N SER A 413 -4.61 14.53 2.66
CA SER A 413 -3.15 14.59 2.49
C SER A 413 -2.69 15.97 2.02
N PHE A 414 -3.37 16.54 1.02
CA PHE A 414 -3.07 17.88 0.50
C PHE A 414 -3.21 18.93 1.59
N THR A 415 -4.35 18.99 2.29
CA THR A 415 -4.58 20.01 3.31
C THR A 415 -3.54 19.94 4.43
N LEU A 416 -3.23 18.75 4.96
CA LEU A 416 -2.24 18.59 6.01
C LEU A 416 -0.80 18.86 5.53
N SER A 417 -0.44 18.41 4.33
CA SER A 417 0.87 18.68 3.71
C SER A 417 1.08 20.18 3.48
N GLN A 418 0.10 20.86 2.89
CA GLN A 418 0.18 22.30 2.66
C GLN A 418 0.21 23.08 3.99
N ALA A 419 -0.54 22.65 5.01
CA ALA A 419 -0.49 23.28 6.33
C ALA A 419 0.88 23.09 7.01
N GLY A 420 1.49 21.91 6.83
CA GLY A 420 2.86 21.63 7.21
C GLY A 420 3.86 22.56 6.52
N MET A 421 3.71 22.79 5.21
CA MET A 421 4.55 23.72 4.45
C MET A 421 4.40 25.17 4.91
N VAL A 422 3.19 25.63 5.24
CA VAL A 422 2.99 26.98 5.81
C VAL A 422 3.76 27.13 7.12
N ARG A 423 3.72 26.11 7.98
CA ARG A 423 4.48 26.09 9.25
C ARG A 423 5.99 26.01 9.02
N HIS A 424 6.44 25.23 8.04
CA HIS A 424 7.84 25.17 7.59
C HIS A 424 8.37 26.56 7.21
N TRP A 425 7.64 27.29 6.35
CA TRP A 425 8.04 28.62 5.90
C TRP A 425 7.99 29.65 7.03
N ASN A 426 7.02 29.56 7.94
CA ASN A 426 6.96 30.43 9.12
C ASN A 426 8.18 30.24 10.03
N ARG A 427 8.66 28.99 10.21
CA ARG A 427 9.89 28.71 10.96
C ARG A 427 11.12 29.30 10.27
N ARG A 428 11.26 29.10 8.95
CA ARG A 428 12.35 29.68 8.14
C ARG A 428 12.36 31.21 8.16
N LEU A 429 11.19 31.85 8.10
CA LEU A 429 11.08 33.32 8.07
C LEU A 429 11.56 33.97 9.38
N ARG A 430 11.47 33.26 10.51
CA ARG A 430 11.97 33.73 11.81
C ARG A 430 13.49 33.83 11.86
N THR A 431 14.20 32.97 11.14
CA THR A 431 15.67 32.89 11.16
C THR A 431 16.33 33.61 9.99
N GLU A 432 15.59 33.90 8.91
CA GLU A 432 16.16 34.49 7.70
C GLU A 432 16.35 36.02 7.84
N ILE A 433 17.59 36.48 7.70
CA ILE A 433 17.99 37.89 7.84
C ILE A 433 17.96 38.61 6.48
N SER A 434 18.22 37.89 5.38
CA SER A 434 18.36 38.51 4.07
C SER A 434 17.02 38.92 3.44
N LEU A 435 16.90 40.19 3.01
CA LEU A 435 15.65 40.75 2.46
C LEU A 435 15.20 40.03 1.17
N ARG A 436 16.14 39.72 0.26
CA ARG A 436 15.82 39.03 -1.01
C ARG A 436 15.27 37.62 -0.77
N GLN A 437 15.85 36.87 0.16
CA GLN A 437 15.36 35.52 0.46
C GLN A 437 14.05 35.56 1.24
N ARG A 438 13.86 36.55 2.13
CA ARG A 438 12.58 36.79 2.79
C ARG A 438 11.43 36.98 1.82
N VAL A 439 11.58 37.79 0.76
CA VAL A 439 10.54 37.97 -0.25
C VAL A 439 10.20 36.64 -0.95
N GLY A 440 11.22 35.83 -1.27
CA GLY A 440 11.04 34.48 -1.82
C GLY A 440 10.28 33.54 -0.89
N ILE A 441 10.60 33.57 0.41
CA ILE A 441 9.92 32.77 1.45
C ILE A 441 8.46 33.23 1.61
N ILE A 442 8.20 34.54 1.63
CA ILE A 442 6.83 35.08 1.74
C ILE A 442 6.00 34.64 0.55
N ARG A 443 6.51 34.74 -0.69
CA ARG A 443 5.81 34.25 -1.88
C ARG A 443 5.51 32.75 -1.78
N SER A 444 6.48 31.96 -1.36
CA SER A 444 6.32 30.49 -1.20
C SER A 444 5.30 30.16 -0.11
N ARG A 445 5.29 30.91 1.00
CA ARG A 445 4.29 30.81 2.05
C ARG A 445 2.89 31.14 1.53
N THR A 446 2.72 32.25 0.82
CA THR A 446 1.42 32.68 0.28
C THR A 446 0.85 31.64 -0.68
N ILE A 447 1.68 31.07 -1.56
CA ILE A 447 1.25 29.97 -2.46
C ILE A 447 0.73 28.78 -1.63
N ASN A 448 1.47 28.36 -0.60
CA ASN A 448 1.03 27.26 0.26
C ASN A 448 -0.21 27.61 1.09
N GLN A 449 -0.40 28.86 1.53
CA GLN A 449 -1.60 29.31 2.22
C GLN A 449 -2.85 29.25 1.33
N VAL A 450 -2.73 29.68 0.07
CA VAL A 450 -3.78 29.53 -0.93
C VAL A 450 -4.05 28.03 -1.17
N GLY A 451 -3.01 27.21 -1.28
CA GLY A 451 -3.11 25.76 -1.40
C GLY A 451 -3.86 25.08 -0.24
N VAL A 452 -3.57 25.45 1.02
CA VAL A 452 -4.32 24.97 2.19
C VAL A 452 -5.78 25.36 2.09
N THR A 453 -6.06 26.63 1.79
CA THR A 453 -7.43 27.15 1.76
C THR A 453 -8.26 26.46 0.68
N VAL A 454 -7.72 26.34 -0.52
CA VAL A 454 -8.38 25.68 -1.65
C VAL A 454 -8.58 24.19 -1.35
N SER A 455 -7.53 23.47 -0.93
CA SER A 455 -7.66 22.03 -0.61
C SER A 455 -8.66 21.76 0.52
N ALA A 456 -8.66 22.58 1.57
CA ALA A 456 -9.62 22.46 2.67
C ALA A 456 -11.06 22.76 2.22
N ALA A 457 -11.25 23.76 1.35
CA ALA A 457 -12.55 24.06 0.76
C ALA A 457 -13.07 22.90 -0.10
N VAL A 458 -12.21 22.33 -0.97
CA VAL A 458 -12.59 21.14 -1.76
C VAL A 458 -12.91 19.95 -0.85
N LEU A 459 -12.09 19.69 0.17
CA LEU A 459 -12.36 18.63 1.15
C LEU A 459 -13.72 18.82 1.82
N LEU A 460 -14.05 20.04 2.25
CA LEU A 460 -15.34 20.36 2.86
C LEU A 460 -16.49 20.11 1.87
N ILE A 461 -16.36 20.55 0.62
CA ILE A 461 -17.36 20.31 -0.43
C ILE A 461 -17.57 18.80 -0.65
N VAL A 462 -16.49 18.02 -0.75
CA VAL A 462 -16.57 16.56 -0.91
C VAL A 462 -17.30 15.92 0.28
N LEU A 463 -16.97 16.33 1.51
CA LEU A 463 -17.61 15.82 2.72
C LEU A 463 -19.09 16.17 2.78
N LEU A 464 -19.49 17.38 2.39
CA LEU A 464 -20.90 17.80 2.40
C LEU A 464 -21.71 17.16 1.28
N THR A 465 -21.13 16.99 0.09
CA THR A 465 -21.87 16.54 -1.10
C THR A 465 -21.90 15.02 -1.30
N ARG A 466 -20.91 14.29 -0.76
CA ARG A 466 -20.69 12.87 -1.06
C ARG A 466 -20.59 11.97 0.18
N PHE A 467 -20.96 12.45 1.37
CA PHE A 467 -20.86 11.68 2.61
C PHE A 467 -21.50 10.28 2.48
N THR A 468 -22.72 10.23 1.95
CA THR A 468 -23.52 9.00 1.78
C THR A 468 -23.14 8.16 0.56
N HIS A 469 -22.37 8.72 -0.39
CA HIS A 469 -22.07 8.09 -1.68
C HIS A 469 -20.62 7.57 -1.78
N GLY A 470 -19.93 7.39 -0.65
CA GLY A 470 -18.60 6.77 -0.60
C GLY A 470 -17.59 7.51 0.28
N ALA A 471 -17.74 8.82 0.47
CA ALA A 471 -16.82 9.60 1.30
C ALA A 471 -16.80 9.15 2.77
N GLY A 472 -17.97 8.77 3.32
CA GLY A 472 -18.06 8.22 4.67
C GLY A 472 -17.31 6.89 4.83
N VAL A 473 -17.36 6.02 3.82
CA VAL A 473 -16.64 4.74 3.84
C VAL A 473 -15.13 4.96 3.71
N ALA A 474 -14.69 5.93 2.90
CA ALA A 474 -13.28 6.32 2.83
C ALA A 474 -12.77 6.83 4.19
N LEU A 475 -13.53 7.71 4.85
CA LEU A 475 -13.20 8.19 6.20
C LEU A 475 -13.14 7.05 7.22
N LEU A 476 -14.06 6.09 7.15
CA LEU A 476 -14.05 4.90 7.99
C LEU A 476 -12.77 4.09 7.75
N ALA A 477 -12.41 3.83 6.49
CA ALA A 477 -11.20 3.09 6.13
C ALA A 477 -9.93 3.81 6.64
N ILE A 478 -9.82 5.13 6.43
CA ILE A 478 -8.71 5.95 6.95
C ILE A 478 -8.68 5.87 8.48
N GLY A 479 -9.83 5.96 9.15
CA GLY A 479 -9.95 5.86 10.61
C GLY A 479 -9.52 4.50 11.16
N LEU A 480 -9.92 3.40 10.52
CA LEU A 480 -9.53 2.04 10.90
C LEU A 480 -8.02 1.82 10.73
N ILE A 481 -7.45 2.29 9.62
CA ILE A 481 -6.00 2.21 9.38
C ILE A 481 -5.24 3.10 10.39
N TRP A 482 -5.72 4.31 10.65
CA TRP A 482 -5.15 5.21 11.67
C TRP A 482 -5.17 4.57 13.06
N MET A 483 -6.27 3.90 13.42
CA MET A 483 -6.39 3.16 14.67
C MET A 483 -5.40 1.99 14.72
N GLY A 484 -5.31 1.20 13.65
CA GLY A 484 -4.35 0.10 13.53
C GLY A 484 -2.90 0.57 13.66
N MET A 485 -2.53 1.65 12.96
CA MET A 485 -1.20 2.25 13.05
C MET A 485 -0.89 2.75 14.47
N THR A 486 -1.87 3.39 15.12
CA THR A 486 -1.72 3.87 16.50
C THR A 486 -1.59 2.71 17.49
N MET A 487 -2.31 1.61 17.27
CA MET A 487 -2.21 0.39 18.08
C MET A 487 -0.82 -0.23 17.96
N VAL A 488 -0.30 -0.38 16.74
CA VAL A 488 1.05 -0.91 16.48
C VAL A 488 2.12 0.00 17.09
N TYR A 489 1.98 1.31 16.94
CA TYR A 489 2.89 2.28 17.53
C TYR A 489 2.91 2.19 19.07
N ARG A 490 1.74 2.10 19.71
CA ARG A 490 1.65 1.91 21.17
C ARG A 490 2.30 0.60 21.61
N TYR A 491 2.02 -0.50 20.92
CA TYR A 491 2.63 -1.80 21.21
C TYR A 491 4.16 -1.74 21.16
N HIS A 492 4.73 -1.18 20.08
CA HIS A 492 6.19 -1.04 19.96
C HIS A 492 6.78 -0.11 21.01
N ARG A 493 6.09 0.99 21.35
CA ARG A 493 6.56 1.91 22.40
C ARG A 493 6.53 1.28 23.78
N THR A 494 5.50 0.49 24.11
CA THR A 494 5.44 -0.26 25.37
C THR A 494 6.59 -1.26 25.45
N MET A 495 6.83 -2.03 24.38
CA MET A 495 7.94 -2.99 24.36
C MET A 495 9.31 -2.31 24.46
N ASP A 496 9.52 -1.21 23.74
CA ASP A 496 10.81 -0.51 23.78
C ASP A 496 11.03 0.14 25.16
N ASN A 497 9.98 0.62 25.84
CA ASN A 497 10.09 1.12 27.21
C ASN A 497 10.37 0.02 28.24
N GLU A 498 9.85 -1.19 28.03
CA GLU A 498 10.09 -2.35 28.91
C GLU A 498 11.50 -2.95 28.74
N VAL A 499 12.07 -2.85 27.54
CA VAL A 499 13.36 -3.48 27.18
C VAL A 499 14.50 -2.45 27.13
N SER A 500 14.21 -1.15 27.09
CA SER A 500 15.24 -0.12 27.11
C SER A 500 16.01 -0.15 28.43
N LEU A 501 17.34 -0.18 28.32
CA LEU A 501 18.22 0.01 29.46
C LEU A 501 17.94 1.38 30.11
N ALA A 502 18.04 1.45 31.43
CA ALA A 502 18.01 2.72 32.14
C ALA A 502 19.12 3.64 31.59
N ALA A 503 18.79 4.92 31.36
CA ALA A 503 19.72 5.89 30.77
C ALA A 503 20.95 6.16 31.67
N GLU A 504 20.80 5.96 32.98
CA GLU A 504 21.84 6.16 34.00
C GLU A 504 21.69 5.12 35.12
N GLY A 505 22.82 4.64 35.66
CA GLY A 505 22.89 3.62 36.72
C GLY A 505 23.25 2.22 36.24
N ALA A 506 23.59 1.33 37.18
CA ALA A 506 23.73 -0.11 36.91
C ALA A 506 22.34 -0.73 36.91
N ASP A 507 21.92 -1.28 35.77
CA ASP A 507 20.66 -2.02 35.66
C ASP A 507 20.79 -3.36 36.39
N GLU A 508 19.74 -3.83 37.06
CA GLU A 508 19.72 -5.18 37.69
C GLU A 508 20.05 -6.27 36.67
N SER A 509 19.73 -6.04 35.39
CA SER A 509 20.07 -6.93 34.27
C SER A 509 21.59 -7.08 34.01
N GLN A 510 22.42 -6.17 34.52
CA GLN A 510 23.88 -6.20 34.41
C GLN A 510 24.56 -6.95 35.56
N VAL A 511 23.81 -7.32 36.61
CA VAL A 511 24.35 -8.06 37.75
C VAL A 511 24.60 -9.50 37.34
N VAL A 512 25.88 -9.91 37.37
CA VAL A 512 26.28 -11.29 37.07
C VAL A 512 25.68 -12.23 38.13
N PRO A 513 25.02 -13.32 37.72
CA PRO A 513 24.49 -14.30 38.66
C PRO A 513 25.58 -14.85 39.58
N SER A 514 25.26 -14.96 40.87
CA SER A 514 26.24 -15.42 41.86
C SER A 514 26.61 -16.91 41.71
N ARG A 515 25.67 -17.76 41.27
CA ARG A 515 25.90 -19.18 40.92
C ARG A 515 24.98 -19.61 39.78
N VAL A 516 25.44 -20.62 39.03
CA VAL A 516 24.68 -21.27 37.95
C VAL A 516 24.34 -22.70 38.36
N HIS A 517 23.06 -23.04 38.37
CA HIS A 517 22.56 -24.39 38.58
C HIS A 517 22.19 -25.01 37.24
N ALA A 518 23.00 -25.96 36.77
CA ALA A 518 22.78 -26.63 35.49
C ALA A 518 21.95 -27.90 35.67
N LEU A 519 20.87 -28.00 34.91
CA LEU A 519 19.96 -29.13 34.88
C LEU A 519 19.96 -29.71 33.46
N VAL A 520 20.19 -31.01 33.31
CA VAL A 520 20.08 -31.69 32.01
C VAL A 520 18.80 -32.52 32.02
N TYR A 521 17.86 -32.25 31.11
CA TYR A 521 16.66 -33.07 30.98
C TYR A 521 17.00 -34.37 30.22
N VAL A 522 16.80 -35.51 30.90
CA VAL A 522 17.17 -36.86 30.42
C VAL A 522 15.91 -37.73 30.36
N PRO A 523 15.13 -37.68 29.26
CA PRO A 523 13.99 -38.56 29.09
C PRO A 523 14.41 -40.01 28.81
N ARG A 524 15.58 -40.21 28.21
CA ARG A 524 16.20 -41.52 27.91
C ARG A 524 17.70 -41.36 27.71
N LEU A 525 18.46 -42.44 27.81
CA LEU A 525 19.89 -42.41 27.55
C LEU A 525 20.19 -42.69 26.07
N ASP A 526 20.36 -41.64 25.28
CA ASP A 526 20.71 -41.70 23.86
C ASP A 526 21.92 -40.81 23.52
N ARG A 527 22.43 -40.91 22.29
CA ARG A 527 23.57 -40.09 21.81
C ARG A 527 23.30 -38.57 21.94
N PRO A 528 22.12 -38.03 21.58
CA PRO A 528 21.77 -36.63 21.85
C PRO A 528 21.91 -36.24 23.32
N THR A 529 21.39 -37.07 24.23
CA THR A 529 21.40 -36.79 25.67
C THR A 529 22.82 -36.84 26.24
N MET A 530 23.65 -37.79 25.77
CA MET A 530 25.08 -37.84 26.12
C MET A 530 25.83 -36.59 25.65
N ARG A 531 25.53 -36.08 24.44
CA ARG A 531 26.10 -34.83 23.94
C ARG A 531 25.66 -33.64 24.77
N ALA A 532 24.39 -33.57 25.16
CA ALA A 532 23.90 -32.52 26.04
C ALA A 532 24.57 -32.55 27.43
N LEU A 533 24.74 -33.75 28.00
CA LEU A 533 25.46 -33.94 29.27
C LEU A 533 26.93 -33.50 29.16
N ALA A 534 27.62 -33.91 28.08
CA ALA A 534 29.01 -33.51 27.85
C ALA A 534 29.15 -31.99 27.70
N TYR A 535 28.23 -31.34 26.97
CA TYR A 535 28.22 -29.90 26.81
C TYR A 535 27.95 -29.16 28.12
N ALA A 536 26.98 -29.63 28.91
CA ALA A 536 26.70 -29.08 30.24
C ALA A 536 27.85 -29.29 31.24
N ARG A 537 28.62 -30.37 31.13
CA ARG A 537 29.84 -30.57 31.92
C ARG A 537 30.98 -29.65 31.50
N ALA A 538 31.12 -29.39 30.20
CA ALA A 538 32.18 -28.55 29.67
C ALA A 538 32.10 -27.09 30.16
N THR A 539 30.90 -26.60 30.50
CA THR A 539 30.71 -25.26 31.07
C THR A 539 31.12 -25.15 32.55
N ARG A 540 31.53 -26.26 33.18
CA ARG A 540 31.97 -26.38 34.59
C ARG A 540 31.06 -25.62 35.58
N PRO A 541 29.74 -25.86 35.56
CA PRO A 541 28.82 -25.19 36.47
C PRO A 541 29.12 -25.64 37.91
N PRO A 542 28.93 -24.75 38.91
CA PRO A 542 29.09 -25.12 40.33
C PRO A 542 28.23 -26.31 40.76
N THR A 543 27.08 -26.50 40.12
CA THR A 543 26.16 -27.62 40.36
C THR A 543 25.61 -28.11 39.03
N LEU A 544 25.63 -29.43 38.83
CA LEU A 544 25.14 -30.11 37.64
C LEU A 544 24.30 -31.33 38.06
N GLU A 545 23.04 -31.36 37.66
CA GLU A 545 22.13 -32.47 37.92
C GLU A 545 21.48 -32.95 36.62
N ALA A 546 21.35 -34.26 36.45
CA ALA A 546 20.52 -34.84 35.40
C ALA A 546 19.12 -35.10 35.96
N VAL A 547 18.08 -34.68 35.26
CA VAL A 547 16.69 -34.81 35.72
C VAL A 547 15.91 -35.68 34.75
N THR A 548 15.27 -36.71 35.30
CA THR A 548 14.31 -37.57 34.59
C THR A 548 12.97 -37.59 35.33
N VAL A 549 11.88 -37.86 34.63
CA VAL A 549 10.53 -37.90 35.21
C VAL A 549 10.03 -39.33 35.16
N ASP A 550 9.56 -39.85 36.30
CA ASP A 550 9.02 -41.20 36.38
C ASP A 550 7.59 -41.24 35.83
N VAL A 551 7.47 -41.48 34.52
CA VAL A 551 6.18 -41.65 33.83
C VAL A 551 5.83 -43.13 33.68
N VAL A 552 6.86 -43.95 33.43
CA VAL A 552 6.78 -45.41 33.30
C VAL A 552 7.91 -46.01 34.16
N PRO A 553 7.57 -46.57 35.34
CA PRO A 553 8.57 -47.05 36.32
C PRO A 553 9.63 -47.97 35.74
N GLU A 554 9.23 -48.89 34.86
CA GLU A 554 10.15 -49.85 34.21
C GLU A 554 11.24 -49.13 33.38
N THR A 555 10.86 -48.10 32.61
CA THR A 555 11.80 -47.33 31.78
C THR A 555 12.73 -46.47 32.62
N THR A 556 12.21 -45.90 33.71
CA THR A 556 12.98 -45.09 34.66
C THR A 556 14.01 -45.95 35.39
N GLN A 557 13.63 -47.17 35.80
CA GLN A 557 14.51 -48.11 36.44
C GLN A 557 15.62 -48.58 35.48
N ALA A 558 15.27 -48.94 34.25
CA ALA A 558 16.26 -49.28 33.22
C ALA A 558 17.25 -48.12 32.95
N LEU A 559 16.76 -46.88 32.94
CA LEU A 559 17.61 -45.69 32.83
C LEU A 559 18.58 -45.55 34.00
N ARG A 560 18.13 -45.77 35.24
CA ARG A 560 19.01 -45.72 36.44
C ARG A 560 20.08 -46.81 36.40
N GLU A 561 19.70 -48.04 36.07
CA GLU A 561 20.65 -49.16 35.97
C GLU A 561 21.72 -48.90 34.91
N GLU A 562 21.32 -48.41 33.74
CA GLU A 562 22.24 -48.04 32.66
C GLU A 562 23.13 -46.85 33.06
N TRP A 563 22.59 -45.88 33.82
CA TRP A 563 23.33 -44.73 34.34
C TRP A 563 24.44 -45.15 35.31
N THR A 564 24.13 -46.07 36.22
CA THR A 564 25.09 -46.64 37.18
C THR A 564 26.13 -47.52 36.47
N ARG A 565 25.70 -48.36 35.53
CA ARG A 565 26.61 -49.24 34.76
C ARG A 565 27.67 -48.46 33.98
N ARG A 566 27.33 -47.26 33.49
CA ARG A 566 28.23 -46.39 32.72
C ARG A 566 29.04 -45.42 33.58
N GLU A 567 28.91 -45.48 34.91
CA GLU A 567 29.64 -44.65 35.87
C GLU A 567 29.60 -43.14 35.51
N LEU A 568 28.42 -42.66 35.11
CA LEU A 568 28.28 -41.26 34.69
C LEU A 568 28.50 -40.34 35.91
N PRO A 569 29.40 -39.33 35.81
CA PRO A 569 29.84 -38.52 36.95
C PRO A 569 28.83 -37.43 37.35
N VAL A 570 27.55 -37.58 36.99
CA VAL A 570 26.47 -36.63 37.25
C VAL A 570 25.33 -37.36 37.93
N THR A 571 24.81 -36.80 39.01
CA THR A 571 23.68 -37.39 39.75
C THR A 571 22.42 -37.37 38.90
N LEU A 572 21.79 -38.55 38.73
CA LEU A 572 20.49 -38.68 38.08
C LEU A 572 19.38 -38.57 39.14
N ARG A 573 18.65 -37.45 39.11
CA ARG A 573 17.50 -37.18 39.97
C ARG A 573 16.22 -37.57 39.25
N THR A 574 15.43 -38.42 39.88
CA THR A 574 14.10 -38.79 39.39
C THR A 574 13.04 -37.93 40.06
N LEU A 575 12.13 -37.39 39.25
CA LEU A 575 10.96 -36.64 39.72
C LEU A 575 9.71 -37.51 39.59
N ASP A 576 8.94 -37.60 40.66
CA ASP A 576 7.67 -38.32 40.64
C ASP A 576 6.64 -37.59 39.77
N SER A 577 5.89 -38.35 38.97
CA SER A 577 4.77 -37.84 38.18
C SER A 577 3.46 -38.55 38.52
N PRO A 578 2.72 -38.07 39.54
CA PRO A 578 1.49 -38.72 40.00
C PRO A 578 0.39 -38.78 38.92
N TYR A 579 0.46 -37.91 37.92
CA TYR A 579 -0.50 -37.85 36.80
C TYR A 579 0.09 -38.33 35.46
N ARG A 580 1.26 -39.01 35.48
CA ARG A 580 1.97 -39.46 34.27
C ARG A 580 2.25 -38.34 33.25
N GLU A 581 2.41 -37.12 33.73
CA GLU A 581 2.81 -35.96 32.94
C GLU A 581 4.35 -35.84 32.91
N SER A 582 4.95 -35.75 31.74
CA SER A 582 6.41 -35.67 31.57
C SER A 582 6.99 -34.26 31.73
N VAL A 583 6.17 -33.21 31.55
CA VAL A 583 6.64 -31.82 31.44
C VAL A 583 6.46 -31.04 32.74
N ARG A 584 5.29 -31.16 33.37
CA ARG A 584 4.91 -30.35 34.53
C ARG A 584 5.80 -30.60 35.76
N PRO A 585 6.19 -31.85 36.11
CA PRO A 585 7.09 -32.09 37.23
C PRO A 585 8.45 -31.40 37.07
N VAL A 586 8.99 -31.34 35.84
CA VAL A 586 10.26 -30.66 35.54
C VAL A 586 10.13 -29.16 35.77
N ILE A 587 9.06 -28.55 35.25
CA ILE A 587 8.80 -27.10 35.43
C ILE A 587 8.62 -26.79 36.92
N ASP A 588 7.86 -27.60 37.65
CA ASP A 588 7.62 -27.38 39.07
C ASP A 588 8.89 -27.58 39.91
N TYR A 589 9.75 -28.54 39.54
CA TYR A 589 11.07 -28.70 40.14
C TYR A 589 11.97 -27.49 39.90
N VAL A 590 12.08 -27.03 38.65
CA VAL A 590 12.85 -25.83 38.29
C VAL A 590 12.35 -24.60 39.05
N ARG A 591 11.03 -24.44 39.18
CA ARG A 591 10.41 -23.36 39.98
C ARG A 591 10.74 -23.47 41.47
N ARG A 592 10.78 -24.68 42.04
CA ARG A 592 11.19 -24.89 43.44
C ARG A 592 12.64 -24.51 43.64
N VAL A 593 13.55 -25.02 42.81
CA VAL A 593 14.98 -24.70 42.87
C VAL A 593 15.21 -23.18 42.78
N GLN A 594 14.47 -22.50 41.90
CA GLN A 594 14.55 -21.05 41.78
C GLN A 594 13.99 -20.33 43.01
N ARG A 595 12.84 -20.75 43.57
CA ARG A 595 12.26 -20.13 44.77
C ARG A 595 13.19 -20.24 45.98
N ASP A 596 13.84 -21.39 46.13
CA ASP A 596 14.78 -21.64 47.23
C ASP A 596 16.05 -20.78 47.09
N ARG A 597 16.39 -20.37 45.86
CA ARG A 597 17.60 -19.60 45.53
C ARG A 597 17.34 -18.50 44.50
N PRO A 598 16.68 -17.39 44.88
CA PRO A 598 16.24 -16.37 43.94
C PRO A 598 17.37 -15.56 43.28
N ARG A 599 18.61 -15.67 43.78
CA ARG A 599 19.83 -15.04 43.22
C ARG A 599 20.66 -15.95 42.31
N ASP A 600 20.28 -17.22 42.19
CA ASP A 600 20.94 -18.19 41.32
C ASP A 600 20.21 -18.25 39.97
N VAL A 601 20.96 -18.49 38.90
CA VAL A 601 20.37 -18.75 37.58
C VAL A 601 20.29 -20.25 37.35
N VAL A 602 19.11 -20.70 36.93
CA VAL A 602 18.89 -22.11 36.57
C VAL A 602 19.00 -22.25 35.06
N VAL A 603 19.95 -23.07 34.59
CA VAL A 603 20.16 -23.35 33.17
C VAL A 603 19.67 -24.77 32.88
N VAL A 604 18.68 -24.91 32.01
CA VAL A 604 18.13 -26.20 31.62
C VAL A 604 18.64 -26.57 30.22
N TYR A 605 19.42 -27.64 30.14
CA TYR A 605 19.91 -28.23 28.90
C TYR A 605 18.92 -29.28 28.40
N VAL A 606 18.52 -29.14 27.13
CA VAL A 606 17.57 -30.04 26.48
C VAL A 606 18.16 -30.50 25.15
N ALA A 607 18.29 -31.80 24.96
CA ALA A 607 18.70 -32.38 23.69
C ALA A 607 17.55 -32.28 22.67
N GLU A 608 17.82 -31.72 21.49
CA GLU A 608 16.82 -31.53 20.43
C GLU A 608 17.22 -32.29 19.17
N TYR A 609 16.36 -33.19 18.70
CA TYR A 609 16.60 -33.95 17.47
C TYR A 609 16.19 -33.13 16.24
N VAL A 610 17.15 -32.80 15.39
CA VAL A 610 16.92 -32.03 14.15
C VAL A 610 16.87 -33.00 12.98
N ALA A 611 15.66 -33.47 12.64
CA ALA A 611 15.43 -34.39 11.52
C ALA A 611 15.17 -33.65 10.19
N ARG A 612 15.39 -34.31 9.05
CA ARG A 612 14.96 -33.83 7.72
C ARG A 612 13.43 -33.65 7.72
N GLU A 613 12.95 -32.42 7.56
CA GLU A 613 11.52 -32.10 7.64
C GLU A 613 10.73 -32.61 6.43
N ARG A 614 10.15 -33.81 6.54
CA ARG A 614 9.09 -34.30 5.64
C ARG A 614 7.72 -33.79 6.13
N TRP A 615 6.75 -33.54 5.25
CA TRP A 615 5.48 -32.93 5.66
C TRP A 615 4.70 -33.76 6.69
N TRP A 616 4.77 -35.09 6.60
CA TRP A 616 4.19 -36.01 7.58
C TRP A 616 4.93 -36.05 8.92
N SER A 617 6.20 -35.62 8.98
CA SER A 617 6.95 -35.62 10.25
C SER A 617 6.38 -34.61 11.25
N ARG A 618 5.61 -33.60 10.81
CA ARG A 618 4.87 -32.66 11.68
C ARG A 618 3.67 -33.30 12.39
N LEU A 619 3.11 -34.37 11.84
CA LEU A 619 1.99 -35.11 12.44
C LEU A 619 2.46 -36.13 13.47
N VAL A 620 3.66 -36.70 13.26
CA VAL A 620 4.23 -37.77 14.12
C VAL A 620 5.18 -37.21 15.20
N ARG A 621 5.55 -35.92 15.13
CA ARG A 621 6.49 -35.30 16.09
C ARG A 621 5.94 -35.33 17.51
N ASP A 622 6.73 -35.87 18.44
CA ASP A 622 6.45 -35.77 19.87
C ASP A 622 6.50 -34.29 20.30
N ARG A 623 5.35 -33.74 20.73
CA ARG A 623 5.20 -32.33 21.16
C ARG A 623 5.64 -32.09 22.61
N THR A 624 6.10 -33.13 23.31
CA THR A 624 6.54 -33.04 24.71
C THR A 624 7.67 -32.04 24.90
N LEU A 625 8.65 -32.04 23.99
CA LEU A 625 9.80 -31.12 24.03
C LEU A 625 9.37 -29.66 23.79
N GLU A 626 8.46 -29.42 22.85
CA GLU A 626 7.91 -28.09 22.56
C GLU A 626 7.12 -27.53 23.75
N ARG A 627 6.34 -28.39 24.44
CA ARG A 627 5.63 -28.02 25.66
C ARG A 627 6.58 -27.68 26.80
N LEU A 628 7.62 -28.49 27.02
CA LEU A 628 8.65 -28.22 28.02
C LEU A 628 9.36 -26.90 27.74
N ARG A 629 9.81 -26.68 26.49
CA ARG A 629 10.41 -25.42 26.04
C ARG A 629 9.51 -24.22 26.31
N THR A 630 8.25 -24.30 25.91
CA THR A 630 7.29 -23.20 26.10
C THR A 630 7.04 -22.91 27.58
N GLY A 631 7.00 -23.95 28.43
CA GLY A 631 6.84 -23.80 29.87
C GLY A 631 8.08 -23.21 30.57
N LEU A 632 9.28 -23.63 30.18
CA LEU A 632 10.54 -23.12 30.72
C LEU A 632 10.78 -21.66 30.30
N LEU A 633 10.51 -21.30 29.03
CA LEU A 633 10.63 -19.91 28.54
C LEU A 633 9.69 -18.92 29.25
N ARG A 634 8.59 -19.40 29.84
CA ARG A 634 7.65 -18.59 30.63
C ARG A 634 8.01 -18.54 32.11
N THR A 635 9.03 -19.29 32.55
CA THR A 635 9.50 -19.28 33.93
C THR A 635 10.61 -18.24 34.05
N ARG A 636 10.40 -17.21 34.88
CA ARG A 636 11.38 -16.13 35.09
C ARG A 636 12.73 -16.72 35.53
N GLY A 637 13.86 -16.10 35.22
CA GLY A 637 15.20 -16.50 35.72
C GLY A 637 15.70 -17.90 35.30
N VAL A 638 15.01 -18.56 34.36
CA VAL A 638 15.43 -19.84 33.80
C VAL A 638 15.97 -19.62 32.40
N MET A 639 17.19 -20.11 32.15
CA MET A 639 17.80 -20.10 30.83
C MET A 639 17.62 -21.48 30.19
N LEU A 640 17.15 -21.51 28.95
CA LEU A 640 17.01 -22.76 28.20
C LEU A 640 18.14 -22.87 27.17
N VAL A 641 18.88 -23.99 27.22
CA VAL A 641 19.91 -24.32 26.24
C VAL A 641 19.48 -25.55 25.45
N THR A 642 19.22 -25.36 24.16
CA THR A 642 18.92 -26.45 23.23
C THR A 642 20.19 -26.98 22.61
N VAL A 643 20.49 -28.27 22.80
CA VAL A 643 21.66 -28.94 22.21
C VAL A 643 21.19 -29.73 20.98
N PRO A 644 21.41 -29.22 19.75
CA PRO A 644 20.92 -29.89 18.55
C PRO A 644 21.73 -31.15 18.27
N TRP A 645 21.03 -32.23 17.92
CA TRP A 645 21.60 -33.43 17.33
C TRP A 645 21.17 -33.52 15.86
N GLN A 646 22.15 -33.36 14.96
CA GLN A 646 22.01 -33.52 13.53
C GLN A 646 22.36 -34.97 13.16
N GLN A 647 21.58 -35.56 12.26
CA GLN A 647 21.88 -36.88 11.71
C GLN A 647 23.08 -36.75 10.75
N GLU A 648 24.11 -37.60 10.88
CA GLU A 648 25.24 -37.65 9.93
C GLU A 648 24.70 -37.93 8.51
N GLY A 649 25.13 -37.12 7.53
CA GLY A 649 24.63 -37.15 6.14
C GLY A 649 23.67 -36.01 5.76
N LEU A 650 23.65 -34.89 6.49
CA LEU A 650 22.85 -33.70 6.15
C LEU A 650 23.56 -32.70 5.21
N ASP A 651 24.86 -32.87 4.97
CA ASP A 651 25.69 -31.95 4.16
C ASP A 651 25.97 -32.45 2.72
N ASP A 652 25.56 -33.67 2.37
CA ASP A 652 25.64 -34.21 0.99
C ASP A 652 24.27 -34.09 0.30
N ASP A 653 23.95 -32.89 -0.22
CA ASP A 653 23.13 -32.62 -1.42
C ASP A 653 22.82 -31.12 -1.61
#